data_AF-A0A1A2XPQ7-F1
#
_entry.id   AF-A0A1A2XPQ7-F1
#
_cell.length_a   1.000
_cell.length_b   1.000
_cell.length_c   1.000
_cell.angle_alpha   90.00
_cell.angle_beta   90.00
_cell.angle_gamma   90.00
#
_symmetry.space_group_name_H-M   'P 1'
#
loop_
_entity.id
_entity.type
_entity.pdbx_description
1 polymer ?
#
loop_
_entity_poly.entity_id
_entity_poly.type
_entity_poly.pdbx_seq_one_letter_code
_entity_poly.pdbx_strand_id
1 'polypeptide(L)'
;MARGLQGAILRGFGARDHIATVLETSWIAPHCIRVWMHSPTLFTDATVEPSAWLRFWFPDPDGSNTEFQRAYTIAEGDAETGRFAVDMVLHEPAGPATRWARTVEPGARIAAMSLMGSARFEVPDEPPAGYLLMGDSASIPGINAIIGTIPSDVPIELYLEQHEDNDLLIPLREHPRLRVHWVLRRDANSLAAALESRDWSDWYAWATPEAATLKALRARLRDEFGFPKSEIHAQAYWNAGRAMGTQRALETAMAEPEPSSLNDEQVVAEGEPQRGRWRAQAAGRLLGRLKIPLIVSGVLQAVITLLQLAPFVLLVELARLLVSGADESRLWTLAIAAISLLGLGTLLGAGLTLWLHVIDARFASGLRNRLLSKLSRLPLGWFTARGSGSIKQLIADDTLSLHYLVTHAIPDAVAAVVAPVAVLVYLLVVDWRVALVLFVPVLIYLVLMSVMMTQSGPKISQAQRWAERMNGEAGTYLEGQPVIRVFGGAAASTFRRQLDDYITFLVDWQRPFIGKKTLMDLVTRPSTFLWLIVLTGTPLIVTGRMDPVNLLPFLLLGTTFGARLLGIGLGVGGIRGGMLAARRLQIALDEPELVVGEPESAPAQTSSGTVRFESVSFGYRPGVPVISDVSLTLRPGTVTALVGPSGSGKSTLAALLARFHDVESGVISVDGQDIRSLSADELYRRVGFVLQETQLVHGSVRDNIALAVPDATDEQVWAAAREAQIHERILRLPDGYDTVLGAAAALSGGERQRLTIARAILADTPVLILDEATAFADPESEYLVQQALNRLTKDRTVLVIAHRLHTITGADQIVVLDHGAIAEQGTHDELLAAGGRYLQLWETGRRAVAAGAEATR
;
A
#
# COMPACT_ATOMS: atom_id res chain seq x y z
N MET A 1 -13.46 -15.76 -34.58
CA MET A 1 -12.95 -14.37 -34.38
C MET A 1 -13.89 -13.27 -34.86
N ALA A 2 -13.88 -12.11 -34.18
CA ALA A 2 -14.70 -10.95 -34.53
C ALA A 2 -14.15 -10.39 -35.85
N ARG A 3 -15.03 -10.08 -36.80
CA ARG A 3 -14.62 -9.47 -38.07
C ARG A 3 -14.69 -7.95 -37.94
N GLY A 4 -13.85 -7.24 -38.68
CA GLY A 4 -13.73 -5.77 -38.63
C GLY A 4 -12.53 -5.25 -37.82
N LEU A 5 -12.46 -3.92 -37.68
CA LEU A 5 -11.35 -3.20 -37.05
C LEU A 5 -11.06 -3.69 -35.63
N GLN A 6 -12.10 -3.96 -34.83
CA GLN A 6 -11.97 -4.44 -33.46
C GLN A 6 -11.32 -5.83 -33.37
N GLY A 7 -11.65 -6.73 -34.29
CA GLY A 7 -11.01 -8.05 -34.38
C GLY A 7 -9.58 -8.00 -34.92
N ALA A 8 -9.26 -7.06 -35.81
CA ALA A 8 -7.90 -6.80 -36.26
C ALA A 8 -7.03 -6.22 -35.13
N ILE A 9 -7.58 -5.31 -34.33
CA ILE A 9 -6.94 -4.74 -33.14
C ILE A 9 -6.66 -5.83 -32.09
N LEU A 10 -7.67 -6.67 -31.77
CA LEU A 10 -7.51 -7.77 -30.81
C LEU A 10 -6.44 -8.79 -31.25
N ARG A 11 -6.37 -9.12 -32.56
CA ARG A 11 -5.28 -9.94 -33.11
C ARG A 11 -3.91 -9.26 -33.04
N GLY A 12 -3.85 -7.96 -33.29
CA GLY A 12 -2.63 -7.15 -33.15
C GLY A 12 -2.11 -7.11 -31.71
N PHE A 13 -3.00 -7.25 -30.73
CA PHE A 13 -2.67 -7.39 -29.31
C PHE A 13 -2.48 -8.85 -28.83
N GLY A 14 -2.50 -9.82 -29.75
CA GLY A 14 -2.18 -11.22 -29.45
C GLY A 14 -3.34 -12.12 -29.03
N ALA A 15 -4.61 -11.66 -29.08
CA ALA A 15 -5.76 -12.51 -28.77
C ALA A 15 -5.97 -13.60 -29.84
N ARG A 16 -6.08 -14.87 -29.41
CA ARG A 16 -6.26 -16.05 -30.28
C ARG A 16 -7.47 -16.86 -29.82
N ASP A 17 -8.14 -17.51 -30.78
CA ASP A 17 -9.17 -18.51 -30.48
C ASP A 17 -8.45 -19.83 -30.15
N HIS A 18 -8.68 -20.37 -28.96
CA HIS A 18 -8.24 -21.69 -28.53
C HIS A 18 -9.39 -22.67 -28.65
N ILE A 19 -9.08 -23.93 -28.94
CA ILE A 19 -10.10 -24.98 -28.94
C ILE A 19 -10.03 -25.69 -27.60
N ALA A 20 -11.15 -25.66 -26.87
CA ALA A 20 -11.35 -26.44 -25.65
C ALA A 20 -12.17 -27.68 -25.99
N THR A 21 -11.66 -28.86 -25.64
CA THR A 21 -12.37 -30.13 -25.80
C THR A 21 -12.95 -30.54 -24.45
N VAL A 22 -14.25 -30.82 -24.39
CA VAL A 22 -14.95 -31.28 -23.19
C VAL A 22 -14.48 -32.70 -22.86
N LEU A 23 -14.08 -32.90 -21.60
CA LEU A 23 -13.65 -34.18 -21.05
C LEU A 23 -14.81 -34.89 -20.35
N GLU A 24 -15.50 -34.18 -19.46
CA GLU A 24 -16.60 -34.70 -18.65
C GLU A 24 -17.45 -33.54 -18.10
N THR A 25 -18.66 -33.86 -17.66
CA THR A 25 -19.56 -32.94 -16.98
C THR A 25 -20.05 -33.53 -15.67
N SER A 26 -20.12 -32.73 -14.61
CA SER A 26 -20.68 -33.13 -13.31
C SER A 26 -21.65 -32.08 -12.78
N TRP A 27 -22.74 -32.51 -12.17
CA TRP A 27 -23.70 -31.61 -11.54
C TRP A 27 -23.20 -31.19 -10.16
N ILE A 28 -23.09 -29.89 -9.91
CA ILE A 28 -22.77 -29.31 -8.61
C ILE A 28 -24.05 -29.10 -7.80
N ALA A 29 -25.08 -28.58 -8.45
CA ALA A 29 -26.42 -28.34 -7.91
C ALA A 29 -27.46 -28.58 -9.03
N PRO A 30 -28.78 -28.67 -8.74
CA PRO A 30 -29.81 -28.98 -9.74
C PRO A 30 -29.79 -28.09 -11.00
N HIS A 31 -29.30 -26.86 -10.90
CA HIS A 31 -29.19 -25.88 -11.98
C HIS A 31 -27.77 -25.34 -12.15
N CYS A 32 -26.74 -26.06 -11.67
CA CYS A 32 -25.33 -25.69 -11.84
C CYS A 32 -24.50 -26.90 -12.27
N ILE A 33 -23.86 -26.80 -13.44
CA ILE A 33 -23.06 -27.88 -14.03
C ILE A 33 -21.60 -27.46 -14.17
N ARG A 34 -20.69 -28.33 -13.74
CA ARG A 34 -19.26 -28.21 -13.99
C ARG A 34 -18.91 -28.90 -15.29
N VAL A 35 -18.19 -28.19 -16.16
CA VAL A 35 -17.69 -28.72 -17.44
C VAL A 35 -16.17 -28.75 -17.39
N TRP A 36 -15.60 -29.95 -17.39
CA TRP A 36 -14.15 -30.16 -17.49
C TRP A 36 -13.73 -30.16 -18.94
N MET A 37 -12.65 -29.44 -19.23
CA MET A 37 -12.11 -29.26 -20.57
C MET A 37 -10.59 -29.40 -20.59
N HIS A 38 -10.06 -29.67 -21.76
CA HIS A 38 -8.63 -29.63 -22.05
C HIS A 38 -8.35 -28.76 -23.27
N SER A 39 -7.32 -27.92 -23.16
CA SER A 39 -6.77 -27.17 -24.30
C SER A 39 -5.25 -27.09 -24.23
N PRO A 40 -4.52 -27.59 -25.24
CA PRO A 40 -3.06 -27.64 -25.22
C PRO A 40 -2.40 -26.26 -25.39
N THR A 41 -3.16 -25.25 -25.82
CA THR A 41 -2.62 -23.92 -26.14
C THR A 41 -3.21 -22.81 -25.28
N LEU A 42 -4.25 -23.07 -24.48
CA LEU A 42 -4.95 -22.01 -23.75
C LEU A 42 -4.02 -21.28 -22.76
N PHE A 43 -3.23 -22.04 -21.99
CA PHE A 43 -2.36 -21.47 -20.96
C PHE A 43 -1.01 -20.95 -21.48
N THR A 44 -0.80 -20.90 -22.80
CA THR A 44 0.28 -20.05 -23.35
C THR A 44 -0.08 -18.57 -23.27
N ASP A 45 -1.39 -18.27 -23.31
CA ASP A 45 -1.94 -16.91 -23.39
C ASP A 45 -2.87 -16.59 -22.18
N ALA A 46 -3.14 -17.56 -21.30
CA ALA A 46 -3.96 -17.43 -20.09
C ALA A 46 -3.17 -17.87 -18.83
N THR A 47 -3.50 -17.30 -17.68
CA THR A 47 -3.01 -17.75 -16.36
C THR A 47 -4.18 -18.21 -15.51
N VAL A 48 -3.96 -19.24 -14.68
CA VAL A 48 -4.95 -19.69 -13.69
C VAL A 48 -4.82 -18.79 -12.46
N GLU A 49 -5.64 -17.74 -12.41
CA GLU A 49 -5.63 -16.74 -11.33
C GLU A 49 -7.05 -16.58 -10.76
N PRO A 50 -7.19 -16.07 -9.52
CA PRO A 50 -8.51 -15.81 -8.93
C PRO A 50 -9.32 -14.87 -9.82
N SER A 51 -10.60 -15.22 -10.00
CA SER A 51 -11.56 -14.55 -10.91
C SER A 51 -11.16 -14.48 -12.39
N ALA A 52 -10.12 -15.20 -12.83
CA ALA A 52 -9.78 -15.29 -14.24
C ALA A 52 -10.90 -15.97 -15.02
N TRP A 53 -11.33 -15.36 -16.13
CA TRP A 53 -12.45 -15.85 -16.94
C TRP A 53 -12.07 -16.01 -18.40
N LEU A 54 -12.76 -16.93 -19.06
CA LEU A 54 -12.60 -17.25 -20.46
C LEU A 54 -13.87 -16.87 -21.22
N ARG A 55 -13.70 -16.42 -22.46
CA ARG A 55 -14.79 -16.12 -23.37
C ARG A 55 -15.06 -17.32 -24.27
N PHE A 56 -16.28 -17.84 -24.24
CA PHE A 56 -16.72 -18.96 -25.06
C PHE A 56 -17.68 -18.48 -26.15
N TRP A 57 -17.66 -19.21 -27.27
CA TRP A 57 -18.58 -19.02 -28.40
C TRP A 57 -19.50 -20.23 -28.50
N PHE A 58 -20.76 -20.04 -28.12
CA PHE A 58 -21.78 -21.07 -28.12
C PHE A 58 -22.54 -21.05 -29.45
N PRO A 59 -22.83 -22.20 -30.06
CA PRO A 59 -23.61 -22.27 -31.29
C PRO A 59 -25.07 -21.84 -31.05
N ASP A 60 -25.73 -21.35 -32.10
CA ASP A 60 -27.17 -21.14 -32.07
C ASP A 60 -27.90 -22.48 -31.90
N PRO A 61 -28.71 -22.67 -30.85
CA PRO A 61 -29.46 -23.90 -30.65
C PRO A 61 -30.51 -24.14 -31.73
N ASP A 62 -30.93 -23.08 -32.43
CA ASP A 62 -31.93 -23.13 -33.49
C ASP A 62 -31.28 -23.41 -34.87
N GLY A 63 -29.99 -23.75 -34.89
CA GLY A 63 -29.28 -24.29 -36.06
C GLY A 63 -28.75 -23.26 -37.05
N SER A 64 -28.73 -21.97 -36.69
CA SER A 64 -28.13 -20.93 -37.52
C SER A 64 -26.59 -20.97 -37.46
N ASN A 65 -25.94 -20.28 -38.41
CA ASN A 65 -24.48 -20.08 -38.39
C ASN A 65 -24.03 -18.99 -37.40
N THR A 66 -24.93 -18.50 -36.54
CA THR A 66 -24.63 -17.47 -35.56
C THR A 66 -24.08 -18.09 -34.28
N GLU A 67 -22.98 -17.55 -33.78
CA GLU A 67 -22.44 -17.91 -32.46
C GLU A 67 -22.74 -16.81 -31.44
N PHE A 68 -23.02 -17.23 -30.21
CA PHE A 68 -23.33 -16.38 -29.07
C PHE A 68 -22.17 -16.40 -28.08
N GLN A 69 -21.71 -15.22 -27.70
CA GLN A 69 -20.58 -15.08 -26.81
C GLN A 69 -21.02 -15.11 -25.34
N ARG A 70 -20.39 -15.91 -24.47
CA ARG A 70 -20.55 -15.77 -23.02
C ARG A 70 -19.23 -16.04 -22.28
N ALA A 71 -19.00 -15.32 -21.19
CA ALA A 71 -17.81 -15.48 -20.37
C ALA A 71 -18.11 -16.37 -19.15
N TYR A 72 -17.14 -17.20 -18.77
CA TYR A 72 -17.20 -18.04 -17.58
C TYR A 72 -15.87 -18.00 -16.84
N THR A 73 -15.94 -17.92 -15.52
CA THR A 73 -14.77 -17.97 -14.64
C THR A 73 -14.18 -19.37 -14.63
N ILE A 74 -12.85 -19.46 -14.65
CA ILE A 74 -12.11 -20.72 -14.46
C ILE A 74 -12.29 -21.11 -13.00
N ALA A 75 -13.02 -22.20 -12.75
CA ALA A 75 -13.23 -22.71 -11.40
C ALA A 75 -11.98 -23.44 -10.89
N GLU A 76 -11.36 -24.25 -11.76
CA GLU A 76 -10.13 -24.97 -11.50
C GLU A 76 -9.29 -25.03 -12.78
N GLY A 77 -7.96 -25.03 -12.67
CA GLY A 77 -7.07 -25.07 -13.82
C GLY A 77 -5.68 -25.56 -13.47
N ASP A 78 -5.10 -26.32 -14.39
CA ASP A 78 -3.73 -26.79 -14.37
C ASP A 78 -3.05 -26.38 -15.68
N ALA A 79 -2.13 -25.42 -15.55
CA ALA A 79 -1.42 -24.85 -16.67
C ALA A 79 -0.41 -25.83 -17.31
N GLU A 80 0.10 -26.80 -16.55
CA GLU A 80 1.07 -27.78 -17.06
C GLU A 80 0.39 -28.81 -17.97
N THR A 81 -0.80 -29.26 -17.58
CA THR A 81 -1.55 -30.28 -18.33
C THR A 81 -2.53 -29.70 -19.34
N GLY A 82 -2.86 -28.41 -19.28
CA GLY A 82 -3.87 -27.80 -20.15
C GLY A 82 -5.32 -28.10 -19.73
N ARG A 83 -5.52 -28.74 -18.56
CA ARG A 83 -6.83 -29.13 -18.03
C ARG A 83 -7.44 -28.00 -17.21
N PHE A 84 -8.74 -27.76 -17.38
CA PHE A 84 -9.47 -26.74 -16.59
C PHE A 84 -10.95 -27.06 -16.50
N ALA A 85 -11.64 -26.42 -15.55
CA ALA A 85 -13.08 -26.53 -15.34
C ALA A 85 -13.73 -25.15 -15.32
N VAL A 86 -14.97 -25.07 -15.81
CA VAL A 86 -15.85 -23.92 -15.62
C VAL A 86 -17.18 -24.39 -15.05
N ASP A 87 -17.73 -23.60 -14.14
CA ASP A 87 -19.02 -23.85 -13.51
C ASP A 87 -20.07 -22.97 -14.18
N MET A 88 -21.10 -23.60 -14.73
CA MET A 88 -22.13 -22.95 -15.54
C MET A 88 -23.47 -23.03 -14.81
N VAL A 89 -23.95 -21.88 -14.34
CA VAL A 89 -25.32 -21.74 -13.84
C VAL A 89 -26.30 -21.69 -15.00
N LEU A 90 -27.35 -22.50 -14.90
CA LEU A 90 -28.40 -22.67 -15.89
C LEU A 90 -29.55 -21.74 -15.55
N HIS A 91 -29.75 -20.69 -16.35
CA HIS A 91 -30.83 -19.72 -16.14
C HIS A 91 -32.06 -20.05 -16.97
N GLU A 92 -33.24 -19.66 -16.48
CA GLU A 92 -34.47 -19.63 -17.26
C GLU A 92 -34.92 -18.18 -17.53
N PRO A 93 -35.34 -17.84 -18.77
CA PRO A 93 -35.40 -18.70 -19.95
C PRO A 93 -34.02 -19.12 -20.49
N ALA A 94 -33.87 -20.38 -20.88
CA ALA A 94 -32.61 -20.97 -21.31
C ALA A 94 -32.01 -20.32 -22.59
N GLY A 95 -30.91 -19.57 -22.41
CA GLY A 95 -30.11 -19.05 -23.51
C GLY A 95 -29.21 -20.11 -24.19
N PRO A 96 -28.49 -19.75 -25.28
CA PRO A 96 -27.62 -20.67 -26.03
C PRO A 96 -26.60 -21.43 -25.18
N ALA A 97 -25.94 -20.75 -24.23
CA ALA A 97 -24.98 -21.38 -23.34
C ALA A 97 -25.63 -22.39 -22.37
N THR A 98 -26.82 -22.08 -21.87
CA THR A 98 -27.60 -22.98 -20.99
C THR A 98 -28.11 -24.19 -21.76
N ARG A 99 -28.64 -23.99 -22.98
CA ARG A 99 -29.06 -25.08 -23.87
C ARG A 99 -27.88 -26.00 -24.21
N TRP A 100 -26.73 -25.42 -24.58
CA TRP A 100 -25.49 -26.16 -24.85
C TRP A 100 -25.01 -26.97 -23.63
N ALA A 101 -24.95 -26.34 -22.45
CA ALA A 101 -24.46 -26.99 -21.24
C ALA A 101 -25.34 -28.17 -20.78
N ARG A 102 -26.65 -28.13 -21.06
CA ARG A 102 -27.58 -29.23 -20.75
C ARG A 102 -27.40 -30.47 -21.63
N THR A 103 -26.84 -30.31 -22.84
CA THR A 103 -26.78 -31.38 -23.85
C THR A 103 -25.36 -31.73 -24.28
N VAL A 104 -24.33 -31.14 -23.66
CA VAL A 104 -22.95 -31.34 -24.08
C VAL A 104 -22.44 -32.71 -23.63
N GLU A 105 -21.80 -33.44 -24.55
CA GLU A 105 -21.19 -34.74 -24.29
C GLU A 105 -19.65 -34.66 -24.34
N PRO A 106 -18.92 -35.57 -23.67
CA PRO A 106 -17.48 -35.72 -23.81
C PRO A 106 -17.03 -35.77 -25.27
N GLY A 107 -15.95 -35.04 -25.59
CA GLY A 107 -15.42 -34.91 -26.96
C GLY A 107 -15.96 -33.71 -27.74
N ALA A 108 -17.02 -33.04 -27.27
CA ALA A 108 -17.48 -31.78 -27.86
C ALA A 108 -16.37 -30.71 -27.84
N ARG A 109 -16.32 -29.88 -28.88
CA ARG A 109 -15.31 -28.83 -29.02
C ARG A 109 -15.98 -27.47 -29.02
N ILE A 110 -15.43 -26.54 -28.26
CA ILE A 110 -15.91 -25.16 -28.18
C ILE A 110 -14.73 -24.20 -28.31
N ALA A 111 -14.95 -23.08 -29.00
CA ALA A 111 -13.96 -22.02 -29.09
C ALA A 111 -13.95 -21.22 -27.78
N ALA A 112 -12.78 -21.15 -27.15
CA ALA A 112 -12.49 -20.38 -25.95
C ALA A 112 -11.41 -19.33 -26.25
N MET A 113 -11.53 -18.14 -25.69
CA MET A 113 -10.58 -17.05 -25.86
C MET A 113 -10.23 -16.47 -24.50
N SER A 114 -8.93 -16.38 -24.24
CA SER A 114 -8.38 -15.52 -23.19
C SER A 114 -8.37 -14.08 -23.71
N LEU A 115 -9.03 -13.14 -23.01
CA LEU A 115 -8.88 -11.73 -23.33
C LEU A 115 -7.75 -11.13 -22.50
N MET A 116 -6.90 -10.32 -23.15
CA MET A 116 -6.12 -9.31 -22.45
C MET A 116 -7.09 -8.37 -21.73
N GLY A 117 -7.20 -8.52 -20.41
CA GLY A 117 -8.10 -7.72 -19.57
C GLY A 117 -9.18 -8.49 -18.81
N SER A 118 -9.07 -9.82 -18.62
CA SER A 118 -9.80 -10.45 -17.52
C SER A 118 -9.41 -9.74 -16.22
N ALA A 119 -10.41 -9.24 -15.48
CA ALA A 119 -10.14 -8.54 -14.24
C ALA A 119 -9.57 -9.54 -13.23
N ARG A 120 -8.30 -9.32 -12.89
CA ARG A 120 -7.56 -10.13 -11.93
C ARG A 120 -7.89 -9.61 -10.54
N PHE A 121 -8.27 -10.52 -9.65
CA PHE A 121 -8.28 -10.20 -8.24
C PHE A 121 -6.87 -10.41 -7.68
N GLU A 122 -6.24 -9.31 -7.25
CA GLU A 122 -4.96 -9.34 -6.55
C GLU A 122 -5.18 -8.80 -5.14
N VAL A 123 -4.67 -9.53 -4.14
CA VAL A 123 -4.63 -9.04 -2.76
C VAL A 123 -3.53 -7.95 -2.69
N PRO A 124 -3.86 -6.71 -2.32
CA PRO A 124 -2.86 -5.65 -2.16
C PRO A 124 -1.95 -5.93 -0.95
N ASP A 125 -0.74 -5.39 -0.99
CA ASP A 125 0.30 -5.65 0.04
C ASP A 125 -0.13 -5.17 1.44
N GLU A 126 -0.89 -4.07 1.50
CA GLU A 126 -1.62 -3.66 2.70
C GLU A 126 -3.10 -4.06 2.48
N PRO A 127 -3.57 -5.16 3.09
CA PRO A 127 -4.93 -5.62 2.87
C PRO A 127 -5.94 -4.56 3.32
N PRO A 128 -7.09 -4.44 2.63
CA PRO A 128 -8.16 -3.55 3.05
C PRO A 128 -8.67 -3.94 4.45
N ALA A 129 -9.45 -3.06 5.07
CA ALA A 129 -10.11 -3.35 6.35
C ALA A 129 -11.02 -4.59 6.27
N GLY A 130 -11.51 -4.91 5.06
CA GLY A 130 -12.21 -6.13 4.74
C GLY A 130 -12.57 -6.19 3.26
N TYR A 131 -13.13 -7.33 2.84
CA TYR A 131 -13.64 -7.53 1.48
C TYR A 131 -15.16 -7.62 1.48
N LEU A 132 -15.81 -6.77 0.68
CA LEU A 132 -17.24 -6.81 0.43
C LEU A 132 -17.49 -7.47 -0.92
N LEU A 133 -17.88 -8.74 -0.91
CA LEU A 133 -18.17 -9.53 -2.10
C LEU A 133 -19.68 -9.53 -2.34
N MET A 134 -20.10 -9.20 -3.56
CA MET A 134 -21.51 -9.05 -3.92
C MET A 134 -21.78 -9.73 -5.26
N GLY A 135 -22.84 -10.53 -5.32
CA GLY A 135 -23.14 -11.26 -6.54
C GLY A 135 -24.43 -12.07 -6.46
N ASP A 136 -24.51 -13.06 -7.33
CA ASP A 136 -25.57 -14.07 -7.40
C ASP A 136 -24.95 -15.45 -7.67
N SER A 137 -25.78 -16.47 -7.89
CA SER A 137 -25.28 -17.83 -8.14
C SER A 137 -24.29 -17.94 -9.30
N ALA A 138 -24.41 -17.14 -10.36
CA ALA A 138 -23.47 -17.16 -11.50
C ALA A 138 -22.09 -16.61 -11.14
N SER A 139 -21.99 -15.83 -10.07
CA SER A 139 -20.75 -15.24 -9.60
C SER A 139 -19.96 -16.10 -8.61
N ILE A 140 -20.60 -17.12 -8.02
CA ILE A 140 -20.02 -18.00 -6.99
C ILE A 140 -18.67 -18.59 -7.40
N PRO A 141 -18.43 -19.08 -8.64
CA PRO A 141 -17.12 -19.61 -9.01
C PRO A 141 -16.00 -18.57 -8.88
N GLY A 142 -16.26 -17.31 -9.25
CA GLY A 142 -15.30 -16.21 -9.07
C GLY A 142 -15.12 -15.83 -7.61
N ILE A 143 -16.22 -15.76 -6.86
CA ILE A 143 -16.20 -15.46 -5.41
C ILE A 143 -15.43 -16.53 -4.64
N ASN A 144 -15.61 -17.82 -4.94
CA ASN A 144 -14.86 -18.91 -4.31
C ASN A 144 -13.36 -18.84 -4.59
N ALA A 145 -12.97 -18.44 -5.80
CA ALA A 145 -11.58 -18.22 -6.13
C ALA A 145 -10.99 -17.06 -5.32
N ILE A 146 -11.76 -15.96 -5.17
CA ILE A 146 -11.38 -14.79 -4.37
C ILE A 146 -11.22 -15.15 -2.88
N ILE A 147 -12.23 -15.77 -2.27
CA ILE A 147 -12.21 -16.21 -0.86
C ILE A 147 -10.99 -17.10 -0.58
N GLY A 148 -10.62 -17.94 -1.55
CA GLY A 148 -9.46 -18.81 -1.45
C GLY A 148 -8.10 -18.14 -1.42
N THR A 149 -8.03 -16.84 -1.72
CA THR A 149 -6.80 -16.07 -1.76
C THR A 149 -6.70 -14.97 -0.72
N ILE A 150 -7.82 -14.62 -0.10
CA ILE A 150 -7.85 -13.63 0.98
C ILE A 150 -7.19 -14.25 2.23
N PRO A 151 -6.29 -13.52 2.92
CA PRO A 151 -5.68 -13.99 4.16
C PRO A 151 -6.70 -14.30 5.25
N SER A 152 -6.46 -15.36 6.02
CA SER A 152 -7.42 -15.89 7.01
C SER A 152 -7.79 -14.92 8.14
N ASP A 153 -7.00 -13.88 8.35
CA ASP A 153 -7.19 -12.85 9.37
C ASP A 153 -7.98 -11.62 8.88
N VAL A 154 -8.28 -11.51 7.58
CA VAL A 154 -9.04 -10.41 6.99
C VAL A 154 -10.53 -10.76 6.90
N PRO A 155 -11.45 -9.89 7.38
CA PRO A 155 -12.88 -10.19 7.31
C PRO A 155 -13.43 -10.13 5.88
N ILE A 156 -14.40 -11.00 5.58
CA ILE A 156 -15.12 -11.05 4.31
C ILE A 156 -16.62 -10.98 4.59
N GLU A 157 -17.29 -10.01 3.99
CA GLU A 157 -18.75 -9.92 3.95
C GLU A 157 -19.22 -10.30 2.55
N LEU A 158 -19.98 -11.37 2.45
CA LEU A 158 -20.49 -11.91 1.19
C LEU A 158 -22.01 -11.75 1.13
N TYR A 159 -22.51 -10.96 0.19
CA TYR A 159 -23.92 -10.80 -0.10
C TYR A 159 -24.27 -11.46 -1.43
N LEU A 160 -25.11 -12.48 -1.40
CA LEU A 160 -25.55 -13.21 -2.58
C LEU A 160 -27.05 -13.06 -2.80
N GLU A 161 -27.44 -12.61 -3.98
CA GLU A 161 -28.83 -12.54 -4.41
C GLU A 161 -29.34 -13.93 -4.81
N GLN A 162 -30.34 -14.42 -4.08
CA GLN A 162 -31.02 -15.67 -4.31
C GLN A 162 -32.14 -15.47 -5.34
N HIS A 163 -32.02 -16.16 -6.47
CA HIS A 163 -33.01 -16.19 -7.55
C HIS A 163 -33.93 -17.41 -7.44
N GLU A 164 -33.38 -18.55 -7.02
CA GLU A 164 -34.08 -19.82 -6.88
C GLU A 164 -33.70 -20.50 -5.55
N ASP A 165 -34.57 -21.37 -5.03
CA ASP A 165 -34.31 -22.12 -3.79
C ASP A 165 -33.05 -23.00 -3.89
N ASN A 166 -32.76 -23.51 -5.08
CA ASN A 166 -31.59 -24.35 -5.33
C ASN A 166 -30.26 -23.59 -5.32
N ASP A 167 -30.25 -22.25 -5.38
CA ASP A 167 -29.01 -21.45 -5.33
C ASP A 167 -28.21 -21.73 -4.05
N LEU A 168 -28.91 -22.04 -2.95
CA LEU A 168 -28.34 -22.38 -1.65
C LEU A 168 -27.53 -23.69 -1.66
N LEU A 169 -27.72 -24.54 -2.68
CA LEU A 169 -27.02 -25.82 -2.83
C LEU A 169 -25.67 -25.68 -3.52
N ILE A 170 -25.36 -24.52 -4.09
CA ILE A 170 -24.06 -24.27 -4.73
C ILE A 170 -23.01 -24.05 -3.61
N PRO A 171 -21.93 -24.84 -3.55
CA PRO A 171 -20.98 -24.80 -2.45
C PRO A 171 -20.18 -23.50 -2.43
N LEU A 172 -20.05 -22.92 -1.24
CA LEU A 172 -19.17 -21.79 -0.97
C LEU A 172 -17.88 -22.27 -0.30
N ARG A 173 -16.77 -21.63 -0.64
CA ARG A 173 -15.48 -21.92 -0.02
C ARG A 173 -15.46 -21.44 1.43
N GLU A 174 -14.94 -22.26 2.33
CA GLU A 174 -14.80 -21.90 3.74
C GLU A 174 -13.68 -20.88 3.96
N HIS A 175 -13.92 -19.96 4.89
CA HIS A 175 -12.92 -19.01 5.36
C HIS A 175 -13.23 -18.58 6.81
N PRO A 176 -12.24 -18.51 7.72
CA PRO A 176 -12.49 -18.33 9.17
C PRO A 176 -13.26 -17.05 9.53
N ARG A 177 -13.12 -15.99 8.73
CA ARG A 177 -13.78 -14.69 8.93
C ARG A 177 -14.80 -14.33 7.84
N LEU A 178 -15.36 -15.34 7.17
CA LEU A 178 -16.43 -15.13 6.17
C LEU A 178 -17.80 -15.07 6.85
N ARG A 179 -18.56 -14.03 6.54
CA ARG A 179 -19.98 -13.92 6.84
C ARG A 179 -20.78 -13.90 5.54
N VAL A 180 -21.76 -14.79 5.44
CA VAL A 180 -22.57 -14.97 4.23
C VAL A 180 -24.00 -14.52 4.50
N HIS A 181 -24.50 -13.66 3.63
CA HIS A 181 -25.85 -13.11 3.63
C HIS A 181 -26.54 -13.49 2.33
N TRP A 182 -27.57 -14.33 2.42
CA TRP A 182 -28.42 -14.65 1.28
C TRP A 182 -29.61 -13.70 1.25
N VAL A 183 -29.81 -13.04 0.11
CA VAL A 183 -30.84 -12.01 -0.07
C VAL A 183 -31.85 -12.48 -1.10
N LEU A 184 -33.09 -12.69 -0.69
CA LEU A 184 -34.15 -13.08 -1.61
C LEU A 184 -34.44 -11.95 -2.61
N ARG A 185 -34.36 -12.24 -3.91
CA ARG A 185 -34.63 -11.26 -4.96
C ARG A 185 -36.13 -10.95 -5.06
N ARG A 186 -36.51 -9.70 -4.76
CA ARG A 186 -37.86 -9.16 -5.07
C ARG A 186 -37.83 -8.27 -6.31
N ASP A 187 -36.77 -7.49 -6.45
CA ASP A 187 -36.50 -6.55 -7.53
C ASP A 187 -34.98 -6.38 -7.73
N ALA A 188 -34.56 -5.46 -8.60
CA ALA A 188 -33.15 -5.16 -8.83
C ALA A 188 -32.49 -4.37 -7.67
N ASN A 189 -33.27 -3.85 -6.72
CA ASN A 189 -32.75 -3.09 -5.57
C ASN A 189 -32.52 -3.99 -4.34
N SER A 190 -33.07 -5.20 -4.33
CA SER A 190 -33.10 -6.11 -3.18
C SER A 190 -31.71 -6.36 -2.58
N LEU A 191 -30.72 -6.76 -3.41
CA LEU A 191 -29.34 -6.95 -2.96
C LEU A 191 -28.71 -5.64 -2.47
N ALA A 192 -28.99 -4.53 -3.14
CA ALA A 192 -28.45 -3.24 -2.75
C ALA A 192 -29.02 -2.79 -1.40
N ALA A 193 -30.33 -2.94 -1.17
CA ALA A 193 -31.02 -2.57 0.06
C ALA A 193 -30.62 -3.44 1.27
N ALA A 194 -30.23 -4.70 1.03
CA ALA A 194 -29.78 -5.60 2.09
C ALA A 194 -28.41 -5.25 2.69
N LEU A 195 -27.60 -4.43 2.01
CA LEU A 195 -26.30 -4.00 2.55
C LEU A 195 -26.49 -3.24 3.87
N GLU A 196 -25.78 -3.66 4.91
CA GLU A 196 -25.78 -3.00 6.22
C GLU A 196 -25.31 -1.54 6.14
N SER A 197 -26.05 -0.65 6.80
CA SER A 197 -25.69 0.76 6.99
C SER A 197 -24.64 0.90 8.10
N ARG A 198 -23.38 0.60 7.78
CA ARG A 198 -22.23 0.74 8.70
C ARG A 198 -21.03 1.42 8.04
N ASP A 199 -19.99 1.67 8.82
CA ASP A 199 -18.74 2.20 8.28
C ASP A 199 -18.03 1.14 7.42
N TRP A 200 -17.97 1.40 6.12
CA TRP A 200 -17.27 0.60 5.11
C TRP A 200 -15.90 1.17 4.73
N SER A 201 -15.37 2.13 5.51
CA SER A 201 -14.06 2.75 5.27
C SER A 201 -12.97 1.73 5.02
N ASP A 202 -12.25 1.92 3.91
CA ASP A 202 -11.11 1.08 3.50
C ASP A 202 -11.45 -0.40 3.21
N TRP A 203 -12.72 -0.73 2.97
CA TRP A 203 -13.12 -2.03 2.41
C TRP A 203 -12.92 -2.07 0.89
N TYR A 204 -12.62 -3.24 0.35
CA TYR A 204 -12.58 -3.44 -1.10
C TYR A 204 -13.86 -4.13 -1.57
N ALA A 205 -14.56 -3.53 -2.53
CA ALA A 205 -15.83 -4.03 -3.06
C ALA A 205 -15.64 -4.80 -4.37
N TRP A 206 -16.16 -6.02 -4.44
CA TRP A 206 -16.23 -6.83 -5.66
C TRP A 206 -17.68 -7.17 -5.97
N ALA A 207 -18.27 -6.47 -6.95
CA ALA A 207 -19.65 -6.63 -7.38
C ALA A 207 -19.75 -7.30 -8.75
N THR A 208 -20.23 -8.53 -8.77
CA THR A 208 -20.42 -9.32 -10.01
C THR A 208 -21.82 -9.95 -10.19
N PRO A 209 -22.94 -9.25 -9.91
CA PRO A 209 -24.29 -9.79 -10.08
C PRO A 209 -24.83 -9.59 -11.51
N GLU A 210 -26.13 -9.84 -11.68
CA GLU A 210 -26.97 -9.40 -12.79
C GLU A 210 -26.89 -7.87 -13.05
N ALA A 211 -27.03 -7.45 -14.31
CA ALA A 211 -26.80 -6.07 -14.73
C ALA A 211 -27.71 -5.01 -14.11
N ALA A 212 -29.00 -5.30 -13.87
CA ALA A 212 -29.89 -4.36 -13.21
C ALA A 212 -29.52 -4.20 -11.73
N THR A 213 -29.25 -5.32 -11.05
CA THR A 213 -28.78 -5.34 -9.65
C THR A 213 -27.45 -4.58 -9.49
N LEU A 214 -26.52 -4.72 -10.43
CA LEU A 214 -25.26 -3.98 -10.43
C LEU A 214 -25.45 -2.45 -10.51
N LYS A 215 -26.47 -1.99 -11.24
CA LYS A 215 -26.77 -0.55 -11.35
C LYS A 215 -27.21 0.02 -9.99
N ALA A 216 -28.06 -0.70 -9.27
CA ALA A 216 -28.51 -0.31 -7.92
C ALA A 216 -27.34 -0.32 -6.93
N LEU A 217 -26.53 -1.38 -6.93
CA LEU A 217 -25.33 -1.48 -6.07
C LEU A 217 -24.34 -0.35 -6.31
N ARG A 218 -24.05 -0.01 -7.58
CA ARG A 218 -23.13 1.09 -7.90
C ARG A 218 -23.61 2.44 -7.38
N ALA A 219 -24.91 2.69 -7.42
CA ALA A 219 -25.49 3.91 -6.86
C ALA A 219 -25.28 3.94 -5.35
N ARG A 220 -25.66 2.86 -4.65
CA ARG A 220 -25.54 2.76 -3.19
C ARG A 220 -24.08 2.88 -2.70
N LEU A 221 -23.18 2.07 -3.26
CA LEU A 221 -21.76 2.07 -2.90
C LEU A 221 -21.12 3.47 -3.07
N ARG A 222 -21.45 4.19 -4.15
CA ARG A 222 -20.86 5.50 -4.46
C ARG A 222 -21.52 6.65 -3.69
N ASP A 223 -22.84 6.69 -3.69
CA ASP A 223 -23.59 7.88 -3.27
C ASP A 223 -23.87 7.85 -1.76
N GLU A 224 -24.11 6.67 -1.19
CA GLU A 224 -24.40 6.47 0.23
C GLU A 224 -23.12 6.19 1.03
N PHE A 225 -22.36 5.14 0.67
CA PHE A 225 -21.17 4.72 1.43
C PHE A 225 -19.89 5.43 1.01
N GLY A 226 -19.84 6.03 -0.19
CA GLY A 226 -18.73 6.85 -0.66
C GLY A 226 -17.53 6.10 -1.24
N PHE A 227 -17.68 4.82 -1.64
CA PHE A 227 -16.59 4.00 -2.19
C PHE A 227 -15.86 4.71 -3.36
N PRO A 228 -14.53 4.82 -3.32
CA PRO A 228 -13.71 5.28 -4.43
C PRO A 228 -13.80 4.32 -5.61
N LYS A 229 -13.81 4.85 -6.84
CA LYS A 229 -13.81 4.01 -8.05
C LYS A 229 -12.65 3.01 -8.13
N SER A 230 -11.52 3.31 -7.50
CA SER A 230 -10.35 2.41 -7.45
C SER A 230 -10.55 1.21 -6.53
N GLU A 231 -11.46 1.31 -5.56
CA GLU A 231 -11.74 0.28 -4.54
C GLU A 231 -13.01 -0.51 -4.86
N ILE A 232 -13.55 -0.36 -6.07
CA ILE A 232 -14.71 -1.11 -6.55
C ILE A 232 -14.34 -1.82 -7.85
N HIS A 233 -14.37 -3.15 -7.84
CA HIS A 233 -14.58 -3.93 -9.05
C HIS A 233 -16.08 -4.11 -9.27
N ALA A 234 -16.60 -3.70 -10.42
CA ALA A 234 -18.01 -3.80 -10.72
C ALA A 234 -18.23 -4.23 -12.18
N GLN A 235 -18.68 -5.47 -12.39
CA GLN A 235 -18.90 -6.04 -13.72
C GLN A 235 -20.13 -6.95 -13.73
N ALA A 236 -21.06 -6.73 -14.65
CA ALA A 236 -22.23 -7.60 -14.76
C ALA A 236 -21.82 -8.96 -15.35
N TYR A 237 -22.27 -10.05 -14.74
CA TYR A 237 -21.96 -11.42 -15.20
C TYR A 237 -23.01 -11.98 -16.16
N TRP A 238 -24.25 -11.50 -16.08
CA TRP A 238 -25.34 -11.87 -16.99
C TRP A 238 -26.44 -10.79 -17.00
N ASN A 239 -27.39 -10.91 -17.94
CA ASN A 239 -28.57 -10.04 -18.06
C ASN A 239 -29.83 -10.91 -17.95
N ALA A 240 -30.77 -10.53 -17.09
CA ALA A 240 -32.05 -11.25 -16.99
C ALA A 240 -32.88 -11.08 -18.27
N GLY A 241 -33.40 -12.19 -18.81
CA GLY A 241 -34.30 -12.20 -19.97
C GLY A 241 -33.70 -11.75 -21.31
N ARG A 242 -32.37 -11.55 -21.39
CA ARG A 242 -31.68 -11.12 -22.63
C ARG A 242 -30.37 -11.87 -22.83
N ALA A 243 -30.02 -12.15 -24.08
CA ALA A 243 -28.69 -12.65 -24.42
C ALA A 243 -27.62 -11.60 -24.07
N MET A 244 -26.56 -12.03 -23.38
CA MET A 244 -25.39 -11.20 -23.11
C MET A 244 -24.34 -11.45 -24.21
N GLY A 245 -23.75 -10.39 -24.80
CA GLY A 245 -22.66 -10.49 -25.79
C GLY A 245 -23.05 -10.06 -27.22
N THR A 246 -22.04 -9.88 -28.08
CA THR A 246 -22.21 -9.53 -29.51
C THR A 246 -22.35 -10.79 -30.37
N GLN A 247 -23.32 -10.80 -31.29
CA GLN A 247 -23.52 -11.85 -32.30
C GLN A 247 -22.47 -11.77 -33.42
N ARG A 248 -22.26 -12.89 -34.13
CA ARG A 248 -21.48 -12.91 -35.38
C ARG A 248 -22.31 -13.46 -36.56
N ALA A 249 -23.22 -12.65 -37.13
CA ALA A 249 -23.64 -12.58 -38.56
C ALA A 249 -24.76 -11.53 -38.76
N LEU A 250 -24.70 -10.80 -39.90
CA LEU A 250 -25.56 -9.71 -40.48
C LEU A 250 -26.20 -8.66 -39.54
N GLU A 251 -25.79 -7.41 -39.73
CA GLU A 251 -26.33 -6.21 -39.09
C GLU A 251 -27.83 -6.01 -39.37
N THR A 252 -28.63 -5.87 -38.31
CA THR A 252 -29.82 -5.01 -38.32
C THR A 252 -30.07 -4.47 -36.91
N ALA A 253 -30.40 -3.18 -36.82
CA ALA A 253 -30.46 -2.39 -35.60
C ALA A 253 -31.45 -2.95 -34.56
N MET A 254 -31.05 -2.91 -33.28
CA MET A 254 -31.91 -3.22 -32.14
C MET A 254 -32.40 -1.94 -31.45
N ALA A 255 -33.71 -1.87 -31.22
CA ALA A 255 -34.37 -0.80 -30.48
C ALA A 255 -34.19 -0.97 -28.96
N GLU A 256 -34.07 0.17 -28.26
CA GLU A 256 -34.10 0.25 -26.80
C GLU A 256 -35.54 0.05 -26.28
N PRO A 257 -35.74 -0.74 -25.21
CA PRO A 257 -37.02 -0.78 -24.52
C PRO A 257 -37.10 0.30 -23.45
N GLU A 258 -38.24 0.99 -23.42
CA GLU A 258 -38.62 1.98 -22.41
C GLU A 258 -38.71 1.39 -20.99
N PRO A 259 -38.43 2.18 -19.95
CA PRO A 259 -38.52 1.74 -18.56
C PRO A 259 -39.98 1.67 -18.10
N SER A 260 -40.44 0.48 -17.68
CA SER A 260 -41.70 0.33 -16.96
C SER A 260 -41.51 0.71 -15.50
N SER A 261 -42.20 1.78 -15.07
CA SER A 261 -42.47 2.10 -13.68
C SER A 261 -43.38 1.04 -13.05
N LEU A 262 -43.15 0.65 -11.80
CA LEU A 262 -44.14 0.69 -10.69
C LEU A 262 -43.62 0.07 -9.38
N ASN A 263 -43.81 0.86 -8.32
CA ASN A 263 -44.05 0.59 -6.89
C ASN A 263 -43.02 -0.15 -6.03
N ASP A 264 -42.25 0.68 -5.30
CA ASP A 264 -41.39 0.35 -4.15
C ASP A 264 -42.22 0.12 -2.87
N GLU A 265 -42.15 -1.08 -2.29
CA GLU A 265 -42.23 -1.28 -0.83
C GLU A 265 -40.84 -1.70 -0.35
N GLN A 266 -40.05 -0.70 0.06
CA GLN A 266 -38.67 -0.88 0.53
C GLN A 266 -38.65 -1.49 1.93
N VAL A 267 -37.99 -2.65 2.07
CA VAL A 267 -37.52 -3.13 3.37
C VAL A 267 -36.28 -2.29 3.71
N VAL A 268 -36.45 -1.37 4.65
CA VAL A 268 -35.41 -0.44 5.09
C VAL A 268 -34.46 -1.15 6.04
N ALA A 269 -33.16 -1.19 5.71
CA ALA A 269 -32.11 -1.53 6.66
C ALA A 269 -32.04 -0.43 7.74
N GLU A 270 -32.14 -0.80 9.01
CA GLU A 270 -32.11 0.15 10.14
C GLU A 270 -30.72 0.77 10.28
N GLY A 271 -30.63 2.11 10.20
CA GLY A 271 -29.43 2.90 10.48
C GLY A 271 -29.18 4.03 9.48
N GLU A 272 -28.73 5.19 9.95
CA GLU A 272 -28.31 6.29 9.06
C GLU A 272 -27.03 5.91 8.30
N PRO A 273 -26.97 6.16 6.98
CA PRO A 273 -25.79 5.85 6.19
C PRO A 273 -24.58 6.69 6.59
N GLN A 274 -23.49 6.01 6.96
CA GLN A 274 -22.21 6.66 7.26
C GLN A 274 -21.31 6.64 6.02
N ARG A 275 -20.98 7.83 5.52
CA ARG A 275 -20.04 7.97 4.40
C ARG A 275 -18.61 7.71 4.90
N GLY A 276 -17.97 6.65 4.38
CA GLY A 276 -16.66 6.22 4.83
C GLY A 276 -15.54 7.22 4.53
N ARG A 277 -14.46 7.17 5.32
CA ARG A 277 -13.17 7.84 5.10
C ARG A 277 -12.20 6.89 4.41
N TRP A 278 -11.77 7.24 3.20
CA TRP A 278 -10.98 6.34 2.36
C TRP A 278 -9.51 6.74 2.28
N ARG A 279 -8.60 5.80 2.57
CA ARG A 279 -7.15 5.92 2.35
C ARG A 279 -6.81 6.15 0.88
N ALA A 280 -7.57 5.57 -0.04
CA ALA A 280 -7.38 5.78 -1.49
C ALA A 280 -7.54 7.26 -1.91
N GLN A 281 -8.36 8.02 -1.19
CA GLN A 281 -8.60 9.44 -1.45
C GLN A 281 -7.62 10.36 -0.71
N ALA A 282 -6.72 9.81 0.11
CA ALA A 282 -5.84 10.59 0.99
C ALA A 282 -4.93 11.55 0.20
N ALA A 283 -4.34 11.11 -0.91
CA ALA A 283 -3.54 11.99 -1.78
C ALA A 283 -4.35 13.20 -2.30
N GLY A 284 -5.61 12.98 -2.68
CA GLY A 284 -6.51 14.04 -3.15
C GLY A 284 -6.86 15.05 -2.05
N ARG A 285 -7.03 14.60 -0.81
CA ARG A 285 -7.24 15.50 0.35
C ARG A 285 -6.02 16.39 0.60
N LEU A 286 -4.82 15.80 0.56
CA LEU A 286 -3.58 16.54 0.78
C LEU A 286 -3.33 17.57 -0.32
N LEU A 287 -3.51 17.18 -1.59
CA LEU A 287 -3.27 18.02 -2.75
C LEU A 287 -4.44 18.97 -3.08
N GLY A 288 -5.55 18.89 -2.36
CA GLY A 288 -6.75 19.71 -2.62
C GLY A 288 -6.46 21.21 -2.67
N ARG A 289 -5.54 21.70 -1.82
CA ARG A 289 -5.09 23.10 -1.79
C ARG A 289 -4.21 23.49 -2.99
N LEU A 290 -3.57 22.52 -3.64
CA LEU A 290 -2.67 22.71 -4.78
C LEU A 290 -3.35 22.51 -6.13
N LYS A 291 -4.61 22.05 -6.15
CA LYS A 291 -5.34 21.75 -7.39
C LYS A 291 -5.37 22.92 -8.37
N ILE A 292 -5.66 24.13 -7.90
CA ILE A 292 -5.70 25.33 -8.76
C ILE A 292 -4.30 25.67 -9.29
N PRO A 293 -3.26 25.81 -8.44
CA PRO A 293 -1.89 26.02 -8.93
C PRO A 293 -1.41 25.01 -9.97
N LEU A 294 -1.72 23.72 -9.79
CA LEU A 294 -1.33 22.66 -10.72
C LEU A 294 -2.06 22.76 -12.07
N ILE A 295 -3.33 23.18 -12.08
CA ILE A 295 -4.06 23.43 -13.32
C ILE A 295 -3.48 24.66 -14.04
N VAL A 296 -3.24 25.74 -13.30
CA VAL A 296 -2.66 26.98 -13.84
C VAL A 296 -1.26 26.73 -14.43
N SER A 297 -0.43 25.93 -13.75
CA SER A 297 0.90 25.59 -14.28
C SER A 297 0.82 24.78 -15.56
N GLY A 298 -0.10 23.82 -15.67
CA GLY A 298 -0.34 23.09 -16.91
C GLY A 298 -0.74 24.00 -18.06
N VAL A 299 -1.69 24.92 -17.84
CA VAL A 299 -2.14 25.87 -18.87
C VAL A 299 -1.02 26.83 -19.28
N LEU A 300 -0.31 27.42 -18.32
CA LEU A 300 0.82 28.31 -18.60
C LEU A 300 1.94 27.58 -19.33
N GLN A 301 2.26 26.35 -18.91
CA GLN A 301 3.29 25.55 -19.58
C GLN A 301 2.91 25.24 -21.03
N ALA A 302 1.63 24.96 -21.32
CA ALA A 302 1.17 24.77 -22.69
C ALA A 302 1.44 26.01 -23.55
N VAL A 303 1.10 27.21 -23.05
CA VAL A 303 1.36 28.48 -23.74
C VAL A 303 2.86 28.75 -23.91
N ILE A 304 3.65 28.55 -22.85
CA ILE A 304 5.11 28.71 -22.87
C ILE A 304 5.73 27.77 -23.91
N THR A 305 5.26 26.52 -23.96
CA THR A 305 5.75 25.53 -24.93
C THR A 305 5.49 25.99 -26.37
N LEU A 306 4.30 26.52 -26.66
CA LEU A 306 3.99 27.09 -27.98
C LEU A 306 4.86 28.31 -28.30
N LEU A 307 5.08 29.21 -27.34
CA LEU A 307 5.97 30.36 -27.49
C LEU A 307 7.42 29.94 -27.75
N GLN A 308 7.92 28.90 -27.08
CA GLN A 308 9.26 28.36 -27.28
C GLN A 308 9.42 27.65 -28.63
N LEU A 309 8.32 27.18 -29.23
CA LEU A 309 8.33 26.60 -30.58
C LEU A 309 8.25 27.66 -31.70
N ALA A 310 7.63 28.82 -31.44
CA ALA A 310 7.44 29.87 -32.43
C ALA A 310 8.74 30.35 -33.11
N PRO A 311 9.89 30.53 -32.42
CA PRO A 311 11.16 30.90 -33.05
C PRO A 311 11.62 29.93 -34.13
N PHE A 312 11.34 28.62 -34.00
CA PHE A 312 11.70 27.63 -35.01
C PHE A 312 10.83 27.76 -36.26
N VAL A 313 9.56 28.11 -36.11
CA VAL A 313 8.66 28.42 -37.23
C VAL A 313 9.12 29.70 -37.93
N LEU A 314 9.46 30.74 -37.16
CA LEU A 314 9.98 32.00 -37.71
C LEU A 314 11.34 31.82 -38.39
N LEU A 315 12.18 30.89 -37.94
CA LEU A 315 13.44 30.56 -38.58
C LEU A 315 13.23 29.93 -39.97
N VAL A 316 12.18 29.12 -40.13
CA VAL A 316 11.79 28.60 -41.45
C VAL A 316 11.33 29.72 -42.36
N GLU A 317 10.45 30.61 -41.87
CA GLU A 317 9.96 31.73 -42.68
C GLU A 317 11.07 32.73 -43.04
N LEU A 318 12.03 32.93 -42.14
CA LEU A 318 13.24 33.69 -42.42
C LEU A 318 14.04 33.06 -43.57
N ALA A 319 14.22 31.73 -43.55
CA ALA A 319 14.89 31.02 -44.63
C ALA A 319 14.12 31.11 -45.96
N ARG A 320 12.78 31.02 -45.92
CA ARG A 320 11.92 31.21 -47.10
C ARG A 320 12.11 32.60 -47.72
N LEU A 321 12.10 33.64 -46.89
CA LEU A 321 12.28 35.02 -47.34
C LEU A 321 13.67 35.27 -47.90
N LEU A 322 14.70 34.70 -47.28
CA LEU A 322 16.08 34.80 -47.75
C LEU A 322 16.24 34.15 -49.14
N VAL A 323 15.65 32.97 -49.35
CA VAL A 323 15.65 32.28 -50.65
C VAL A 323 14.85 33.05 -51.71
N SER A 324 13.77 33.73 -51.32
CA SER A 324 12.96 34.55 -52.23
C SER A 324 13.56 35.93 -52.56
N GLY A 325 14.69 36.31 -51.95
CA GLY A 325 15.34 37.60 -52.17
C GLY A 325 14.58 38.80 -51.56
N ALA A 326 13.93 38.61 -50.41
CA ALA A 326 13.17 39.67 -49.74
C ALA A 326 14.05 40.78 -49.15
N ASP A 327 13.46 41.97 -48.95
CA ASP A 327 14.13 43.13 -48.38
C ASP A 327 14.71 42.89 -46.98
N GLU A 328 15.89 43.48 -46.72
CA GLU A 328 16.65 43.35 -45.47
C GLU A 328 15.82 43.74 -44.22
N SER A 329 14.96 44.75 -44.34
CA SER A 329 14.10 45.22 -43.25
C SER A 329 13.12 44.15 -42.76
N ARG A 330 12.60 43.31 -43.65
CA ARG A 330 11.68 42.21 -43.31
C ARG A 330 12.41 41.07 -42.62
N LEU A 331 13.66 40.80 -43.03
CA LEU A 331 14.53 39.81 -42.40
C LEU A 331 14.85 40.19 -40.96
N TRP A 332 15.26 41.44 -40.71
CA TRP A 332 15.52 41.95 -39.36
C TRP A 332 14.28 41.94 -38.48
N THR A 333 13.13 42.30 -39.02
CA THR A 333 11.85 42.29 -38.27
C THR A 333 11.54 40.88 -37.75
N LEU A 334 11.69 39.85 -38.59
CA LEU A 334 11.46 38.46 -38.19
C LEU A 334 12.53 37.93 -37.22
N ALA A 335 13.80 38.28 -37.44
CA ALA A 335 14.87 37.88 -36.54
C ALA A 335 14.66 38.46 -35.13
N ILE A 336 14.30 39.74 -35.03
CA ILE A 336 13.97 40.40 -33.75
C ILE A 336 12.73 39.76 -33.11
N ALA A 337 11.69 39.46 -33.91
CA ALA A 337 10.51 38.77 -33.40
C ALA A 337 10.84 37.37 -32.84
N ALA A 338 11.67 36.60 -33.53
CA ALA A 338 12.09 35.27 -33.07
C ALA A 338 12.89 35.33 -31.76
N ILE A 339 13.86 36.25 -31.66
CA ILE A 339 14.64 36.46 -30.43
C ILE A 339 13.73 36.95 -29.29
N SER A 340 12.79 37.86 -29.57
CA SER A 340 11.85 38.38 -28.58
C SER A 340 10.92 37.28 -28.04
N LEU A 341 10.39 36.42 -28.91
CA LEU A 341 9.55 35.29 -28.51
C LEU A 341 10.34 34.23 -27.74
N LEU A 342 11.58 33.95 -28.15
CA LEU A 342 12.48 33.05 -27.42
C LEU A 342 12.78 33.59 -26.01
N GLY A 343 13.11 34.89 -25.92
CA GLY A 343 13.36 35.58 -24.65
C GLY A 343 12.12 35.58 -23.75
N LEU A 344 10.95 35.92 -24.30
CA LEU A 344 9.68 35.89 -23.58
C LEU A 344 9.33 34.48 -23.08
N GLY A 345 9.44 33.46 -23.93
CA GLY A 345 9.19 32.08 -23.56
C GLY A 345 10.14 31.57 -22.48
N THR A 346 11.40 32.00 -22.50
CA THR A 346 12.40 31.67 -21.48
C THR A 346 12.10 32.38 -20.15
N LEU A 347 11.76 33.68 -20.20
CA LEU A 347 11.38 34.47 -19.02
C LEU A 347 10.11 33.94 -18.36
N LEU A 348 9.08 33.63 -19.14
CA LEU A 348 7.84 33.02 -18.63
C LEU A 348 8.09 31.62 -18.05
N GLY A 349 8.94 30.81 -18.69
CA GLY A 349 9.35 29.51 -18.17
C GLY A 349 10.07 29.60 -16.83
N ALA A 350 11.03 30.53 -16.72
CA ALA A 350 11.73 30.80 -15.47
C ALA A 350 10.78 31.33 -14.39
N GLY A 351 9.88 32.24 -14.75
CA GLY A 351 8.86 32.79 -13.85
C GLY A 351 7.88 31.72 -13.33
N LEU A 352 7.40 30.83 -14.22
CA LEU A 352 6.55 29.70 -13.84
C LEU A 352 7.28 28.76 -12.89
N THR A 353 8.54 28.41 -13.21
CA THR A 353 9.36 27.53 -12.39
C THR A 353 9.59 28.12 -11.00
N LEU A 354 9.97 29.40 -10.92
CA LEU A 354 10.17 30.10 -9.66
C LEU A 354 8.88 30.17 -8.83
N TRP A 355 7.75 30.53 -9.47
CA TRP A 355 6.45 30.58 -8.80
C TRP A 355 6.04 29.23 -8.23
N LEU A 356 6.22 28.14 -8.98
CA LEU A 356 5.96 26.77 -8.49
C LEU A 356 6.87 26.38 -7.32
N HIS A 357 8.16 26.71 -7.36
CA HIS A 357 9.08 26.43 -6.27
C HIS A 357 8.72 27.20 -4.99
N VAL A 358 8.24 28.44 -5.10
CA VAL A 358 7.76 29.21 -3.94
C VAL A 358 6.49 28.59 -3.34
N ILE A 359 5.56 28.13 -4.18
CA ILE A 359 4.36 27.42 -3.72
C ILE A 359 4.73 26.13 -3.01
N ASP A 360 5.60 25.33 -3.63
CA ASP A 360 6.05 24.07 -3.07
C ASP A 360 6.80 24.27 -1.75
N ALA A 361 7.73 25.22 -1.66
CA ALA A 361 8.47 25.50 -0.42
C ALA A 361 7.53 25.86 0.75
N ARG A 362 6.50 26.68 0.50
CA ARG A 362 5.48 27.01 1.52
C ARG A 362 4.65 25.79 1.92
N PHE A 363 4.25 25.00 0.94
CA PHE A 363 3.48 23.79 1.16
C PHE A 363 4.29 22.73 1.95
N ALA A 364 5.52 22.46 1.53
CA ALA A 364 6.44 21.53 2.17
C ALA A 364 6.79 21.95 3.60
N SER A 365 7.02 23.24 3.86
CA SER A 365 7.23 23.75 5.21
C SER A 365 6.02 23.51 6.11
N GLY A 366 4.81 23.85 5.65
CA GLY A 366 3.58 23.60 6.39
C GLY A 366 3.31 22.11 6.62
N LEU A 367 3.61 21.27 5.62
CA LEU A 367 3.50 19.82 5.72
C LEU A 367 4.48 19.24 6.75
N ARG A 368 5.76 19.65 6.72
CA ARG A 368 6.76 19.20 7.71
C ARG A 368 6.36 19.59 9.13
N ASN A 369 5.85 20.80 9.34
CA ASN A 369 5.36 21.21 10.67
C ASN A 369 4.18 20.35 11.13
N ARG A 370 3.22 20.04 10.23
CA ARG A 370 2.11 19.13 10.54
C ARG A 370 2.60 17.72 10.87
N LEU A 371 3.56 17.19 10.11
CA LEU A 371 4.15 15.89 10.37
C LEU A 371 4.89 15.86 11.70
N LEU A 372 5.72 16.85 12.01
CA LEU A 372 6.41 16.93 13.30
C LEU A 372 5.44 17.03 14.47
N SER A 373 4.41 17.87 14.36
CA SER A 373 3.35 17.96 15.36
C SER A 373 2.52 16.68 15.47
N LYS A 374 2.36 15.93 14.37
CA LYS A 374 1.67 14.65 14.37
C LYS A 374 2.50 13.60 15.09
N LEU A 375 3.77 13.47 14.74
CA LEU A 375 4.70 12.52 15.33
C LEU A 375 4.84 12.72 16.85
N SER A 376 4.73 13.95 17.35
CA SER A 376 4.76 14.20 18.81
C SER A 376 3.47 13.81 19.56
N ARG A 377 2.38 13.47 18.86
CA ARG A 377 1.06 13.15 19.44
C ARG A 377 0.59 11.73 19.13
N LEU A 378 1.27 11.05 18.22
CA LEU A 378 1.00 9.65 17.93
C LEU A 378 1.35 8.79 19.16
N PRO A 379 0.60 7.69 19.39
CA PRO A 379 0.93 6.74 20.44
C PRO A 379 2.37 6.22 20.26
N LEU A 380 3.13 6.08 21.34
CA LEU A 380 4.52 5.61 21.27
C LEU A 380 4.64 4.23 20.62
N GLY A 381 3.61 3.40 20.74
CA GLY A 381 3.53 2.10 20.08
C GLY A 381 3.50 2.17 18.54
N TRP A 382 3.12 3.31 17.96
CA TRP A 382 3.20 3.52 16.51
C TRP A 382 4.64 3.49 16.02
N PHE A 383 5.58 3.96 16.85
CA PHE A 383 7.02 3.97 16.55
C PHE A 383 7.68 2.62 16.79
N THR A 384 7.30 1.88 17.84
CA THR A 384 7.87 0.54 18.09
C THR A 384 7.45 -0.46 17.01
N ALA A 385 6.27 -0.28 16.41
CA ALA A 385 5.81 -1.09 15.27
C ALA A 385 6.50 -0.74 13.93
N ARG A 386 7.29 0.34 13.87
CA ARG A 386 7.84 0.89 12.62
C ARG A 386 9.35 1.09 12.71
N GLY A 387 10.09 0.48 11.78
CA GLY A 387 11.53 0.69 11.68
C GLY A 387 11.91 2.13 11.28
N SER A 388 13.10 2.58 11.69
CA SER A 388 13.64 3.92 11.39
C SER A 388 13.65 4.27 9.90
N GLY A 389 13.81 3.27 9.02
CA GLY A 389 13.72 3.44 7.57
C GLY A 389 12.34 3.91 7.09
N SER A 390 11.25 3.44 7.70
CA SER A 390 9.89 3.86 7.33
C SER A 390 9.61 5.32 7.73
N ILE A 391 10.17 5.77 8.86
CA ILE A 391 10.07 7.16 9.32
C ILE A 391 10.89 8.07 8.40
N LYS A 392 12.10 7.65 8.02
CA LYS A 392 12.91 8.35 7.01
C LYS A 392 12.16 8.48 5.69
N GLN A 393 11.50 7.42 5.23
CA GLN A 393 10.71 7.44 4.00
C GLN A 393 9.63 8.53 4.06
N LEU A 394 8.88 8.63 5.17
CA LEU A 394 7.83 9.65 5.34
C LEU A 394 8.38 11.08 5.42
N ILE A 395 9.46 11.30 6.18
CA ILE A 395 9.96 12.66 6.46
C ILE A 395 10.83 13.20 5.32
N ALA A 396 11.62 12.35 4.67
CA ALA A 396 12.59 12.74 3.65
C ALA A 396 12.14 12.34 2.24
N ASP A 397 12.09 11.04 1.95
CA ASP A 397 12.00 10.53 0.58
C ASP A 397 10.63 10.84 -0.06
N ASP A 398 9.55 10.75 0.71
CA ASP A 398 8.19 11.09 0.26
C ASP A 398 8.02 12.60 0.07
N THR A 399 8.67 13.44 0.89
CA THR A 399 8.64 14.90 0.69
C THR A 399 9.39 15.32 -0.57
N LEU A 400 10.48 14.63 -0.93
CA LEU A 400 11.21 14.86 -2.18
C LEU A 400 10.40 14.39 -3.40
N SER A 401 9.72 13.26 -3.30
CA SER A 401 8.81 12.77 -4.34
C SER A 401 7.64 13.73 -4.57
N LEU A 402 7.13 14.34 -3.50
CA LEU A 402 6.06 15.34 -3.54
C LEU A 402 6.54 16.66 -4.18
N HIS A 403 7.77 17.09 -3.88
CA HIS A 403 8.38 18.25 -4.52
C HIS A 403 8.34 18.13 -6.04
N TYR A 404 8.85 17.01 -6.59
CA TYR A 404 8.83 16.81 -8.05
C TYR A 404 7.41 16.85 -8.64
N LEU A 405 6.42 16.24 -7.97
CA LEU A 405 5.02 16.29 -8.41
C LEU A 405 4.49 17.72 -8.50
N VAL A 406 4.77 18.53 -7.49
CA VAL A 406 4.24 19.90 -7.38
C VAL A 406 4.94 20.85 -8.34
N THR A 407 6.26 20.73 -8.52
CA THR A 407 7.07 21.71 -9.26
C THR A 407 7.33 21.35 -10.71
N HIS A 408 7.54 20.06 -11.03
CA HIS A 408 8.08 19.64 -12.34
C HIS A 408 7.14 18.71 -13.10
N ALA A 409 6.50 17.76 -12.43
CA ALA A 409 5.82 16.66 -13.10
C ALA A 409 4.67 17.10 -14.02
N ILE A 410 3.86 18.08 -13.59
CA ILE A 410 2.77 18.61 -14.42
C ILE A 410 3.31 19.44 -15.60
N PRO A 411 4.20 20.42 -15.40
CA PRO A 411 4.84 21.12 -16.52
C PRO A 411 5.51 20.16 -17.52
N ASP A 412 6.32 19.22 -17.03
CA ASP A 412 7.04 18.27 -17.88
C ASP A 412 6.09 17.41 -18.70
N ALA A 413 5.03 16.88 -18.08
CA ALA A 413 4.01 16.08 -18.77
C ALA A 413 3.26 16.89 -19.84
N VAL A 414 2.86 18.13 -19.53
CA VAL A 414 2.17 18.99 -20.49
C VAL A 414 3.10 19.38 -21.65
N ALA A 415 4.34 19.78 -21.35
CA ALA A 415 5.33 20.11 -22.37
C ALA A 415 5.64 18.89 -23.27
N ALA A 416 5.74 17.70 -22.70
CA ALA A 416 5.98 16.46 -23.42
C ALA A 416 4.83 16.04 -24.35
N VAL A 417 3.60 16.54 -24.12
CA VAL A 417 2.43 16.28 -24.99
C VAL A 417 2.20 17.44 -25.97
N VAL A 418 2.18 18.67 -25.50
CA VAL A 418 1.87 19.86 -26.31
C VAL A 418 2.93 20.10 -27.38
N ALA A 419 4.22 19.95 -27.04
CA ALA A 419 5.30 20.18 -28.00
C ALA A 419 5.21 19.26 -29.24
N PRO A 420 5.16 17.93 -29.10
CA PRO A 420 5.06 17.05 -30.27
C PRO A 420 3.74 17.24 -31.01
N VAL A 421 2.60 17.43 -30.33
CA VAL A 421 1.31 17.67 -31.01
C VAL A 421 1.35 18.94 -31.85
N ALA A 422 1.87 20.04 -31.32
CA ALA A 422 1.98 21.31 -32.03
C ALA A 422 2.91 21.20 -33.26
N VAL A 423 4.09 20.58 -33.09
CA VAL A 423 5.03 20.33 -34.20
C VAL A 423 4.40 19.44 -35.26
N LEU A 424 3.69 18.38 -34.86
CA LEU A 424 3.05 17.45 -35.76
C LEU A 424 1.95 18.10 -36.61
N VAL A 425 1.08 18.91 -35.98
CA VAL A 425 0.04 19.68 -36.68
C VAL A 425 0.69 20.64 -37.68
N TYR A 426 1.76 21.33 -37.27
CA TYR A 426 2.51 22.21 -38.18
C TYR A 426 3.09 21.46 -39.38
N LEU A 427 3.78 20.33 -39.16
CA LEU A 427 4.38 19.54 -40.24
C LEU A 427 3.33 18.93 -41.19
N LEU A 428 2.17 18.52 -40.68
CA LEU A 428 1.05 18.04 -41.51
C LEU A 428 0.50 19.11 -42.44
N VAL A 429 0.45 20.37 -41.98
CA VAL A 429 0.02 21.51 -42.79
C VAL A 429 1.06 21.85 -43.87
N VAL A 430 2.36 21.71 -43.57
CA VAL A 430 3.44 21.98 -44.53
C VAL A 430 3.48 20.92 -45.64
N ASP A 431 3.58 19.64 -45.29
CA ASP A 431 3.47 18.54 -46.25
C ASP A 431 2.99 17.25 -45.55
N TRP A 432 1.73 16.90 -45.79
CA TRP A 432 1.11 15.73 -45.17
C TRP A 432 1.79 14.40 -45.53
N ARG A 433 2.50 14.31 -46.67
CA ARG A 433 3.13 13.06 -47.13
C ARG A 433 4.37 12.74 -46.31
N VAL A 434 5.26 13.73 -46.14
CA VAL A 434 6.46 13.58 -45.30
C VAL A 434 6.06 13.45 -43.83
N ALA A 435 5.06 14.21 -43.38
CA ALA A 435 4.55 14.12 -42.01
C ALA A 435 3.99 12.73 -41.67
N LEU A 436 3.23 12.08 -42.58
CA LEU A 436 2.75 10.71 -42.38
C LEU A 436 3.88 9.68 -42.25
N VAL A 437 5.00 9.87 -42.95
CA VAL A 437 6.17 8.98 -42.80
C VAL A 437 6.77 9.10 -41.40
N LEU A 438 6.81 10.32 -40.85
CA LEU A 438 7.30 10.56 -39.49
C LEU A 438 6.41 9.97 -38.39
N PHE A 439 5.15 9.61 -38.69
CA PHE A 439 4.31 8.87 -37.75
C PHE A 439 4.73 7.40 -37.59
N VAL A 440 5.44 6.82 -38.57
CA VAL A 440 5.79 5.39 -38.52
C VAL A 440 6.67 5.06 -37.30
N PRO A 441 7.78 5.77 -37.02
CA PRO A 441 8.55 5.58 -35.79
C PRO A 441 7.74 5.77 -34.50
N VAL A 442 6.82 6.74 -34.49
CA VAL A 442 5.98 7.07 -33.33
C VAL A 442 5.01 5.94 -33.03
N LEU A 443 4.34 5.42 -34.06
CA LEU A 443 3.43 4.29 -33.94
C LEU A 443 4.16 3.03 -33.48
N ILE A 444 5.36 2.77 -34.03
CA ILE A 444 6.22 1.66 -33.58
C ILE A 444 6.52 1.81 -32.09
N TYR A 445 6.95 3.00 -31.63
CA TYR A 445 7.21 3.23 -30.22
C TYR A 445 5.98 3.02 -29.34
N LEU A 446 4.82 3.59 -29.72
CA LEU A 446 3.58 3.46 -28.95
C LEU A 446 3.11 2.00 -28.83
N VAL A 447 3.17 1.26 -29.94
CA VAL A 447 2.81 -0.17 -29.95
C VAL A 447 3.77 -0.97 -29.07
N LEU A 448 5.08 -0.78 -29.22
CA LEU A 448 6.07 -1.49 -28.41
C LEU A 448 5.99 -1.13 -26.93
N MET A 449 5.77 0.14 -26.59
CA MET A 449 5.55 0.59 -25.21
C MET A 449 4.28 -0.03 -24.63
N SER A 450 3.17 -0.03 -25.38
CA SER A 450 1.91 -0.64 -24.96
C SER A 450 2.09 -2.14 -24.70
N VAL A 451 2.74 -2.85 -25.61
CA VAL A 451 3.04 -4.29 -25.46
C VAL A 451 3.93 -4.54 -24.24
N MET A 452 4.92 -3.68 -23.99
CA MET A 452 5.83 -3.82 -22.86
C MET A 452 5.11 -3.55 -21.53
N MET A 453 4.23 -2.55 -21.48
CA MET A 453 3.42 -2.24 -20.30
C MET A 453 2.42 -3.37 -19.99
N THR A 454 1.75 -3.94 -21.02
CA THR A 454 0.83 -5.07 -20.81
C THR A 454 1.55 -6.34 -20.40
N GLN A 455 2.68 -6.68 -21.04
CA GLN A 455 3.50 -7.84 -20.66
C GLN A 455 4.14 -7.70 -19.29
N SER A 456 4.43 -6.46 -18.85
CA SER A 456 5.01 -6.20 -17.53
C SER A 456 4.01 -6.21 -16.39
N GLY A 457 2.69 -6.15 -16.66
CA GLY A 457 1.61 -5.93 -15.69
C GLY A 457 1.94 -6.25 -14.22
N PRO A 458 1.85 -7.52 -13.78
CA PRO A 458 2.06 -7.92 -12.39
C PRO A 458 3.55 -7.86 -11.97
N LYS A 459 4.48 -7.93 -12.93
CA LYS A 459 5.92 -7.86 -12.67
C LYS A 459 6.35 -6.48 -12.16
N ILE A 460 5.64 -5.41 -12.53
CA ILE A 460 5.92 -4.05 -12.01
C ILE A 460 5.74 -4.01 -10.49
N SER A 461 4.61 -4.52 -9.98
CA SER A 461 4.33 -4.58 -8.55
C SER A 461 5.25 -5.59 -7.84
N GLN A 462 5.50 -6.75 -8.44
CA GLN A 462 6.45 -7.74 -7.91
C GLN A 462 7.86 -7.16 -7.78
N ALA A 463 8.30 -6.32 -8.71
CA ALA A 463 9.62 -5.69 -8.65
C ALA A 463 9.75 -4.74 -7.47
N GLN A 464 8.69 -3.97 -7.15
CA GLN A 464 8.67 -3.13 -5.96
C GLN A 464 8.75 -3.99 -4.68
N ARG A 465 7.97 -5.07 -4.59
CA ARG A 465 8.05 -6.03 -3.48
C ARG A 465 9.43 -6.66 -3.31
N TRP A 466 10.03 -7.11 -4.40
CA TRP A 466 11.37 -7.69 -4.39
C TRP A 466 12.41 -6.66 -3.94
N ALA A 467 12.30 -5.40 -4.39
CA ALA A 467 13.21 -4.35 -3.97
C ALA A 467 13.10 -4.05 -2.46
N GLU A 468 11.89 -3.97 -1.92
CA GLU A 468 11.66 -3.78 -0.48
C GLU A 468 12.18 -4.96 0.35
N ARG A 469 11.85 -6.19 -0.05
CA ARG A 469 12.34 -7.41 0.59
C ARG A 469 13.86 -7.48 0.57
N MET A 470 14.48 -7.15 -0.57
CA MET A 470 15.92 -7.18 -0.72
C MET A 470 16.62 -6.10 0.14
N ASN A 471 16.00 -4.93 0.31
CA ASN A 471 16.50 -3.92 1.25
C ASN A 471 16.48 -4.44 2.71
N GLY A 472 15.42 -5.14 3.12
CA GLY A 472 15.34 -5.76 4.45
C GLY A 472 16.41 -6.83 4.67
N GLU A 473 16.53 -7.77 3.73
CA GLU A 473 17.55 -8.83 3.77
C GLU A 473 18.98 -8.30 3.72
N ALA A 474 19.23 -7.21 2.97
CA ALA A 474 20.52 -6.53 2.98
C ALA A 474 20.84 -5.96 4.38
N GLY A 475 19.86 -5.37 5.05
CA GLY A 475 19.98 -4.92 6.44
C GLY A 475 20.35 -6.07 7.38
N THR A 476 19.57 -7.15 7.37
CA THR A 476 19.82 -8.34 8.19
C THR A 476 21.19 -8.97 7.90
N TYR A 477 21.61 -9.00 6.63
CA TYR A 477 22.92 -9.51 6.24
C TYR A 477 24.08 -8.66 6.79
N LEU A 478 23.91 -7.33 6.79
CA LEU A 478 24.91 -6.40 7.34
C LEU A 478 24.98 -6.49 8.87
N GLU A 479 23.85 -6.56 9.54
CA GLU A 479 23.77 -6.77 11.00
C GLU A 479 24.35 -8.13 11.41
N GLY A 480 24.10 -9.17 10.60
CA GLY A 480 24.62 -10.52 10.81
C GLY A 480 26.10 -10.73 10.46
N GLN A 481 26.82 -9.71 9.96
CA GLN A 481 28.23 -9.85 9.54
C GLN A 481 29.14 -10.48 10.59
N PRO A 482 29.09 -10.12 11.89
CA PRO A 482 29.94 -10.74 12.90
C PRO A 482 29.69 -12.24 13.01
N VAL A 483 28.42 -12.68 12.92
CA VAL A 483 28.02 -14.10 12.99
C VAL A 483 28.45 -14.84 11.72
N ILE A 484 28.15 -14.27 10.54
CA ILE A 484 28.44 -14.89 9.24
C ILE A 484 29.96 -15.10 9.06
N ARG A 485 30.79 -14.15 9.51
CA ARG A 485 32.25 -14.27 9.44
C ARG A 485 32.82 -15.34 10.36
N VAL A 486 32.21 -15.56 11.52
CA VAL A 486 32.66 -16.54 12.52
C VAL A 486 32.23 -17.95 12.14
N PHE A 487 30.97 -18.14 11.75
CA PHE A 487 30.39 -19.47 11.54
C PHE A 487 30.40 -19.94 10.07
N GLY A 488 30.55 -19.03 9.10
CA GLY A 488 30.70 -19.32 7.68
C GLY A 488 29.50 -20.00 6.98
N GLY A 489 29.57 -20.07 5.65
CA GLY A 489 28.68 -20.91 4.82
C GLY A 489 27.35 -20.30 4.34
N ALA A 490 26.70 -20.96 3.38
CA ALA A 490 25.40 -20.59 2.82
C ALA A 490 24.21 -20.83 3.78
N ALA A 491 24.44 -21.56 4.88
CA ALA A 491 23.46 -21.74 5.96
C ALA A 491 23.39 -20.52 6.90
N ALA A 492 24.45 -19.69 6.95
CA ALA A 492 24.52 -18.52 7.82
C ALA A 492 23.76 -17.29 7.27
N SER A 493 23.40 -17.29 5.97
CA SER A 493 22.54 -16.24 5.41
C SER A 493 21.79 -16.69 4.17
N THR A 494 20.48 -16.42 4.14
CA THR A 494 19.64 -16.62 2.96
C THR A 494 19.81 -15.52 1.90
N PHE A 495 20.57 -14.47 2.21
CA PHE A 495 20.74 -13.28 1.38
C PHE A 495 21.13 -13.62 -0.06
N ARG A 496 22.13 -14.48 -0.25
CA ARG A 496 22.59 -14.86 -1.60
C ARG A 496 21.49 -15.54 -2.40
N ARG A 497 20.72 -16.45 -1.78
CA ARG A 497 19.61 -17.13 -2.45
C ARG A 497 18.53 -16.13 -2.84
N GLN A 498 18.13 -15.25 -1.94
CA GLN A 498 17.12 -14.24 -2.23
C GLN A 498 17.59 -13.22 -3.27
N LEU A 499 18.88 -12.88 -3.27
CA LEU A 499 19.50 -12.04 -4.29
C LEU A 499 19.49 -12.75 -5.66
N ASP A 500 19.86 -14.04 -5.70
CA ASP A 500 19.82 -14.84 -6.92
C ASP A 500 18.38 -14.95 -7.46
N ASP A 501 17.38 -15.15 -6.61
CA ASP A 501 15.96 -15.16 -6.98
C ASP A 501 15.50 -13.80 -7.52
N TYR A 502 15.93 -12.70 -6.87
CA TYR A 502 15.63 -11.35 -7.33
C TYR A 502 16.27 -11.04 -8.69
N ILE A 503 17.55 -11.38 -8.87
CA ILE A 503 18.26 -11.21 -10.14
C ILE A 503 17.58 -12.05 -11.22
N THR A 504 17.23 -13.30 -10.93
CA THR A 504 16.54 -14.19 -11.87
C THR A 504 15.19 -13.60 -12.27
N PHE A 505 14.41 -13.10 -11.31
CA PHE A 505 13.17 -12.38 -11.57
C PHE A 505 13.38 -11.17 -12.50
N LEU A 506 14.39 -10.33 -12.23
CA LEU A 506 14.69 -9.17 -13.07
C LEU A 506 15.14 -9.57 -14.47
N VAL A 507 15.95 -10.63 -14.59
CA VAL A 507 16.42 -11.15 -15.87
C VAL A 507 15.25 -11.70 -16.68
N ASP A 508 14.41 -12.55 -16.09
CA ASP A 508 13.25 -13.13 -16.75
C ASP A 508 12.24 -12.08 -17.18
N TRP A 509 12.12 -11.00 -16.40
CA TRP A 509 11.24 -9.89 -16.74
C TRP A 509 11.83 -8.95 -17.80
N GLN A 510 13.08 -8.51 -17.67
CA GLN A 510 13.65 -7.46 -18.52
C GLN A 510 14.33 -7.99 -19.78
N ARG A 511 14.93 -9.18 -19.76
CA ARG A 511 15.66 -9.75 -20.90
C ARG A 511 14.80 -9.92 -22.16
N PRO A 512 13.54 -10.40 -22.07
CA PRO A 512 12.64 -10.47 -23.24
C PRO A 512 12.34 -9.11 -23.88
N PHE A 513 12.56 -8.01 -23.15
CA PHE A 513 12.33 -6.65 -23.65
C PHE A 513 13.55 -6.01 -24.29
N ILE A 514 14.74 -6.59 -24.19
CA ILE A 514 15.97 -5.98 -24.74
C ILE A 514 15.79 -5.65 -26.22
N GLY A 515 15.32 -6.60 -27.03
CA GLY A 515 15.11 -6.36 -28.47
C GLY A 515 14.09 -5.24 -28.75
N LYS A 516 12.96 -5.23 -28.03
CA LYS A 516 11.91 -4.19 -28.15
C LYS A 516 12.45 -2.83 -27.73
N LYS A 517 13.18 -2.76 -26.62
CA LYS A 517 13.79 -1.52 -26.09
C LYS A 517 14.86 -0.96 -27.02
N THR A 518 15.72 -1.82 -27.57
CA THR A 518 16.72 -1.42 -28.59
C THR A 518 16.05 -0.88 -29.85
N LEU A 519 14.96 -1.52 -30.31
CA LEU A 519 14.21 -1.01 -31.46
C LEU A 519 13.54 0.34 -31.14
N MET A 520 12.91 0.47 -29.96
CA MET A 520 12.33 1.74 -29.48
C MET A 520 13.36 2.87 -29.41
N ASP A 521 14.56 2.58 -28.90
CA ASP A 521 15.67 3.53 -28.88
C ASP A 521 16.07 3.92 -30.32
N LEU A 522 16.29 2.95 -31.20
CA LEU A 522 16.69 3.19 -32.58
C LEU A 522 15.68 4.05 -33.35
N VAL A 523 14.38 3.77 -33.23
CA VAL A 523 13.34 4.52 -33.95
C VAL A 523 13.13 5.94 -33.40
N THR A 524 13.51 6.20 -32.14
CA THR A 524 13.37 7.53 -31.52
C THR A 524 14.61 8.41 -31.65
N ARG A 525 15.71 7.91 -32.24
CA ARG A 525 16.93 8.71 -32.44
C ARG A 525 16.73 9.82 -33.49
N PRO A 526 17.29 11.02 -33.27
CA PRO A 526 17.24 12.11 -34.24
C PRO A 526 17.76 11.74 -35.64
N SER A 527 18.78 10.88 -35.71
CA SER A 527 19.36 10.40 -36.97
C SER A 527 18.39 9.57 -37.80
N THR A 528 17.52 8.76 -37.18
CA THR A 528 16.51 7.97 -37.87
C THR A 528 15.45 8.85 -38.50
N PHE A 529 14.99 9.87 -37.76
CA PHE A 529 14.09 10.89 -38.29
C PHE A 529 14.72 11.65 -39.45
N LEU A 530 15.98 12.08 -39.31
CA LEU A 530 16.71 12.75 -40.39
C LEU A 530 16.78 11.88 -41.65
N TRP A 531 17.10 10.59 -41.51
CA TRP A 531 17.15 9.64 -42.63
C TRP A 531 15.80 9.52 -43.34
N LEU A 532 14.71 9.38 -42.58
CA LEU A 532 13.35 9.29 -43.14
C LEU A 532 12.95 10.58 -43.88
N ILE A 533 13.27 11.74 -43.29
CA ILE A 533 12.99 13.06 -43.89
C ILE A 533 13.74 13.21 -45.22
N VAL A 534 15.03 12.90 -45.26
CA VAL A 534 15.84 13.03 -46.48
C VAL A 534 15.41 12.02 -47.54
N LEU A 535 15.16 10.76 -47.15
CA LEU A 535 14.78 9.69 -48.07
C LEU A 535 13.42 9.95 -48.74
N THR A 536 12.50 10.62 -48.04
CA THR A 536 11.16 10.92 -48.56
C THR A 536 11.03 12.31 -49.16
N GLY A 537 11.69 13.31 -48.57
CA GLY A 537 11.70 14.68 -49.05
C GLY A 537 12.48 14.86 -50.35
N THR A 538 13.63 14.20 -50.52
CA THR A 538 14.48 14.38 -51.72
C THR A 538 13.76 13.97 -53.01
N PRO A 539 13.10 12.79 -53.11
CA PRO A 539 12.33 12.45 -54.30
C PRO A 539 11.15 13.40 -54.56
N LEU A 540 10.47 13.89 -53.52
CA LEU A 540 9.38 14.86 -53.67
C LEU A 540 9.87 16.18 -54.26
N ILE A 541 11.07 16.62 -53.86
CA ILE A 541 11.72 17.81 -54.41
C ILE A 541 12.14 17.59 -55.86
N VAL A 542 12.86 16.49 -56.16
CA VAL A 542 13.36 16.19 -57.51
C VAL A 542 12.22 15.99 -58.52
N THR A 543 11.09 15.45 -58.07
CA THR A 543 9.88 15.29 -58.92
C THR A 543 9.02 16.55 -59.04
N GLY A 544 9.45 17.67 -58.45
CA GLY A 544 8.71 18.95 -58.48
C GLY A 544 7.40 18.93 -57.69
N ARG A 545 7.20 17.95 -56.80
CA ARG A 545 5.98 17.79 -55.99
C ARG A 545 6.05 18.52 -54.65
N MET A 546 7.21 19.05 -54.29
CA MET A 546 7.48 19.77 -53.05
C MET A 546 8.59 20.81 -53.27
N ASP A 547 8.39 22.02 -52.74
CA ASP A 547 9.43 23.05 -52.72
C ASP A 547 10.54 22.67 -51.71
N PRO A 548 11.83 22.78 -52.06
CA PRO A 548 12.94 22.54 -51.13
C PRO A 548 12.80 23.27 -49.78
N VAL A 549 12.26 24.48 -49.78
CA VAL A 549 12.07 25.30 -48.56
C VAL A 549 11.07 24.64 -47.61
N ASN A 550 10.08 23.91 -48.13
CA ASN A 550 9.11 23.19 -47.31
C ASN A 550 9.73 21.99 -46.57
N LEU A 551 10.98 21.58 -46.89
CA LEU A 551 11.69 20.51 -46.16
C LEU A 551 12.38 21.03 -44.89
N LEU A 552 12.69 22.33 -44.82
CA LEU A 552 13.37 22.94 -43.67
C LEU A 552 12.64 22.73 -42.33
N PRO A 553 11.30 22.90 -42.23
CA PRO A 553 10.54 22.53 -41.03
C PRO A 553 10.82 21.13 -40.53
N PHE A 554 10.86 20.16 -41.44
CA PHE A 554 11.08 18.76 -41.10
C PHE A 554 12.48 18.53 -40.57
N LEU A 555 13.50 19.14 -41.20
CA LEU A 555 14.89 19.01 -40.77
C LEU A 555 15.13 19.59 -39.37
N LEU A 556 14.53 20.75 -39.08
CA LEU A 556 14.73 21.47 -37.83
C LEU A 556 13.88 20.91 -36.67
N LEU A 557 12.60 20.63 -36.92
CA LEU A 557 11.65 20.20 -35.88
C LEU A 557 11.43 18.69 -35.87
N GLY A 558 11.33 18.07 -37.04
CA GLY A 558 11.05 16.64 -37.18
C GLY A 558 12.13 15.75 -36.58
N THR A 559 13.40 16.18 -36.60
CA THR A 559 14.52 15.42 -35.99
C THR A 559 14.48 15.39 -34.46
N THR A 560 13.85 16.38 -33.82
CA THR A 560 13.73 16.44 -32.34
C THR A 560 12.54 15.64 -31.80
N PHE A 561 11.67 15.14 -32.67
CA PHE A 561 10.39 14.54 -32.30
C PHE A 561 10.54 13.30 -31.41
N GLY A 562 11.49 12.41 -31.74
CA GLY A 562 11.69 11.18 -30.98
C GLY A 562 12.09 11.40 -29.52
N ALA A 563 12.89 12.43 -29.22
CA ALA A 563 13.28 12.77 -27.85
C ALA A 563 12.09 13.27 -27.00
N ARG A 564 11.13 13.97 -27.63
CA ARG A 564 9.92 14.46 -26.94
C ARG A 564 9.01 13.32 -26.47
N LEU A 565 8.97 12.23 -27.24
CA LEU A 565 8.17 11.04 -26.92
C LEU A 565 8.66 10.34 -25.64
N LEU A 566 9.98 10.33 -25.40
CA LEU A 566 10.57 9.77 -24.16
C LEU A 566 10.16 10.57 -22.91
N GLY A 567 9.96 11.88 -23.04
CA GLY A 567 9.56 12.76 -21.93
C GLY A 567 8.20 12.42 -21.33
N ILE A 568 7.27 11.86 -22.12
CA ILE A 568 5.92 11.48 -21.66
C ILE A 568 6.02 10.41 -20.56
N GLY A 569 6.88 9.40 -20.75
CA GLY A 569 7.04 8.31 -19.78
C GLY A 569 7.62 8.77 -18.45
N LEU A 570 8.59 9.68 -18.48
CA LEU A 570 9.22 10.24 -17.27
C LEU A 570 8.24 11.10 -16.47
N GLY A 571 7.47 11.97 -17.15
CA GLY A 571 6.48 12.83 -16.50
C GLY A 571 5.37 12.02 -15.80
N VAL A 572 4.81 11.01 -16.48
CA VAL A 572 3.78 10.13 -15.88
C VAL A 572 4.33 9.34 -14.69
N GLY A 573 5.59 8.87 -14.78
CA GLY A 573 6.27 8.18 -13.69
C GLY A 573 6.36 9.05 -12.43
N GLY A 574 6.78 10.31 -12.59
CA GLY A 574 6.86 11.26 -11.48
C GLY A 574 5.50 11.61 -10.86
N ILE A 575 4.45 11.74 -11.69
CA ILE A 575 3.08 11.95 -11.18
C ILE A 575 2.65 10.76 -10.31
N ARG A 576 2.84 9.54 -10.80
CA ARG A 576 2.47 8.31 -10.05
C ARG A 576 3.25 8.21 -8.74
N GLY A 577 4.56 8.42 -8.78
CA GLY A 577 5.43 8.38 -7.59
C GLY A 577 5.02 9.42 -6.53
N GLY A 578 4.79 10.67 -6.95
CA GLY A 578 4.35 11.72 -6.03
C GLY A 578 2.94 11.51 -5.48
N MET A 579 2.01 10.95 -6.25
CA MET A 579 0.67 10.60 -5.75
C MET A 579 0.71 9.52 -4.67
N LEU A 580 1.59 8.51 -4.81
CA LEU A 580 1.79 7.49 -3.77
C LEU A 580 2.41 8.08 -2.50
N ALA A 581 3.40 8.96 -2.65
CA ALA A 581 3.98 9.69 -1.52
C ALA A 581 2.92 10.56 -0.81
N ALA A 582 2.12 11.32 -1.57
CA ALA A 582 1.02 12.12 -1.03
C ALA A 582 -0.01 11.26 -0.27
N ARG A 583 -0.30 10.04 -0.75
CA ARG A 583 -1.18 9.09 -0.06
C ARG A 583 -0.59 8.66 1.27
N ARG A 584 0.65 8.18 1.31
CA ARG A 584 1.34 7.75 2.54
C ARG A 584 1.41 8.85 3.58
N LEU A 585 1.78 10.06 3.15
CA LEU A 585 1.85 11.24 4.01
C LEU A 585 0.49 11.60 4.63
N GLN A 586 -0.57 11.59 3.84
CA GLN A 586 -1.90 11.89 4.37
C GLN A 586 -2.43 10.77 5.28
N ILE A 587 -2.14 9.50 4.98
CA ILE A 587 -2.49 8.38 5.88
C ILE A 587 -1.80 8.58 7.24
N ALA A 588 -0.49 8.88 7.25
CA ALA A 588 0.23 9.17 8.50
C ALA A 588 -0.35 10.38 9.26
N LEU A 589 -0.88 11.38 8.55
CA LEU A 589 -1.56 12.52 9.17
C LEU A 589 -2.98 12.20 9.67
N ASP A 590 -3.64 11.19 9.10
CA ASP A 590 -4.99 10.75 9.47
C ASP A 590 -4.97 9.72 10.63
N GLU A 591 -3.81 9.14 10.93
CA GLU A 591 -3.59 8.18 12.01
C GLU A 591 -4.11 8.73 13.36
N PRO A 592 -4.82 7.95 14.20
CA PRO A 592 -5.37 8.45 15.46
C PRO A 592 -4.27 8.94 16.42
N GLU A 593 -4.49 10.12 16.99
CA GLU A 593 -3.63 10.70 18.03
C GLU A 593 -4.11 10.26 19.42
N LEU A 594 -3.23 10.32 20.42
CA LEU A 594 -3.64 10.22 21.82
C LEU A 594 -4.39 11.51 22.20
N VAL A 595 -5.72 11.47 22.13
CA VAL A 595 -6.56 12.59 22.53
C VAL A 595 -6.56 12.67 24.06
N VAL A 596 -6.25 13.84 24.61
CA VAL A 596 -6.44 14.09 26.04
C VAL A 596 -7.94 14.27 26.27
N GLY A 597 -8.53 13.44 27.12
CA GLY A 597 -9.93 13.60 27.54
C GLY A 597 -10.17 14.95 28.21
N GLU A 598 -11.43 15.35 28.41
CA GLU A 598 -11.71 16.54 29.22
C GLU A 598 -11.08 16.36 30.62
N PRO A 599 -10.32 17.36 31.12
CA PRO A 599 -9.70 17.25 32.41
C PRO A 599 -10.80 17.21 33.48
N GLU A 600 -10.97 16.08 34.14
CA GLU A 600 -11.73 16.05 35.38
C GLU A 600 -11.00 16.96 36.39
N SER A 601 -11.70 17.97 36.87
CA SER A 601 -11.22 18.92 37.87
C SER A 601 -11.04 18.22 39.22
N ALA A 602 -9.95 17.49 39.39
CA ALA A 602 -9.50 16.99 40.68
C ALA A 602 -8.32 17.84 41.18
N PRO A 603 -8.36 18.38 42.41
CA PRO A 603 -7.24 19.12 42.97
C PRO A 603 -6.01 18.20 43.11
N ALA A 604 -4.83 18.75 42.84
CA ALA A 604 -3.55 18.07 42.99
C ALA A 604 -3.32 17.67 44.46
N GLN A 605 -3.80 16.49 44.85
CA GLN A 605 -3.33 15.81 46.04
C GLN A 605 -1.95 15.21 45.75
N THR A 606 -1.10 15.11 46.77
CA THR A 606 0.16 14.38 46.69
C THR A 606 -0.11 12.95 46.19
N SER A 607 0.44 12.61 45.02
CA SER A 607 0.25 11.32 44.35
C SER A 607 0.68 10.18 45.27
N SER A 608 -0.21 9.23 45.55
CA SER A 608 0.10 8.02 46.33
C SER A 608 0.77 6.95 45.47
N GLY A 609 0.70 7.07 44.14
CA GLY A 609 1.22 6.10 43.19
C GLY A 609 0.36 4.83 43.10
N THR A 610 -0.91 4.86 43.51
CA THR A 610 -1.79 3.69 43.38
C THR A 610 -2.18 3.51 41.91
N VAL A 611 -1.98 2.32 41.34
CA VAL A 611 -2.38 2.01 39.96
C VAL A 611 -3.49 0.98 39.97
N ARG A 612 -4.53 1.17 39.16
CA ARG A 612 -5.62 0.21 39.01
C ARG A 612 -5.97 -0.03 37.54
N PHE A 613 -6.04 -1.30 37.17
CA PHE A 613 -6.61 -1.82 35.94
C PHE A 613 -8.00 -2.37 36.27
N GLU A 614 -9.03 -1.91 35.56
CA GLU A 614 -10.42 -2.33 35.72
C GLU A 614 -10.95 -2.87 34.39
N SER A 615 -11.11 -4.20 34.30
CA SER A 615 -11.61 -4.93 33.13
C SER A 615 -10.96 -4.52 31.80
N VAL A 616 -9.63 -4.39 31.81
CA VAL A 616 -8.86 -3.90 30.66
C VAL A 616 -8.80 -4.96 29.57
N SER A 617 -9.20 -4.59 28.36
CA SER A 617 -8.98 -5.40 27.15
C SER A 617 -8.34 -4.56 26.03
N PHE A 618 -7.52 -5.22 25.22
CA PHE A 618 -6.77 -4.56 24.15
C PHE A 618 -6.31 -5.56 23.09
N GLY A 619 -6.34 -5.14 21.83
CA GLY A 619 -5.67 -5.81 20.71
C GLY A 619 -5.06 -4.81 19.73
N TYR A 620 -3.89 -5.11 19.17
CA TYR A 620 -3.26 -4.24 18.16
C TYR A 620 -4.04 -4.18 16.84
N ARG A 621 -4.85 -5.21 16.56
CA ARG A 621 -5.69 -5.32 15.36
C ARG A 621 -7.13 -5.62 15.77
N PRO A 622 -8.14 -5.00 15.14
CA PRO A 622 -9.53 -5.27 15.42
C PRO A 622 -9.87 -6.76 15.35
N GLY A 623 -10.44 -7.29 16.44
CA GLY A 623 -10.86 -8.69 16.55
C GLY A 623 -9.74 -9.71 16.83
N VAL A 624 -8.51 -9.26 17.13
CA VAL A 624 -7.42 -10.13 17.62
C VAL A 624 -7.01 -9.65 19.02
N PRO A 625 -7.64 -10.18 20.09
CA PRO A 625 -7.37 -9.74 21.45
C PRO A 625 -5.96 -10.19 21.90
N VAL A 626 -5.27 -9.30 22.62
CA VAL A 626 -3.96 -9.57 23.25
C VAL A 626 -4.06 -9.54 24.77
N ILE A 627 -4.88 -8.63 25.31
CA ILE A 627 -5.25 -8.53 26.72
C ILE A 627 -6.77 -8.70 26.79
N SER A 628 -7.24 -9.53 27.72
CA SER A 628 -8.67 -9.87 27.87
C SER A 628 -9.09 -9.77 29.34
N ASP A 629 -9.96 -8.81 29.64
CA ASP A 629 -10.60 -8.59 30.95
C ASP A 629 -9.64 -8.64 32.16
N VAL A 630 -8.54 -7.90 32.07
CA VAL A 630 -7.53 -7.85 33.14
C VAL A 630 -7.92 -6.81 34.19
N SER A 631 -8.07 -7.27 35.44
CA SER A 631 -8.26 -6.43 36.62
C SER A 631 -7.14 -6.63 37.64
N LEU A 632 -6.43 -5.56 37.98
CA LEU A 632 -5.22 -5.59 38.80
C LEU A 632 -5.06 -4.30 39.59
N THR A 633 -4.57 -4.36 40.83
CA THR A 633 -4.18 -3.16 41.60
C THR A 633 -2.71 -3.27 41.99
N LEU A 634 -1.92 -2.22 41.72
CA LEU A 634 -0.61 -2.01 42.32
C LEU A 634 -0.74 -1.05 43.50
N ARG A 635 -0.28 -1.49 44.68
CA ARG A 635 -0.35 -0.71 45.91
C ARG A 635 0.83 0.26 46.01
N PRO A 636 0.65 1.44 46.62
CA PRO A 636 1.72 2.39 46.93
C PRO A 636 2.93 1.71 47.56
N GLY A 637 4.13 1.99 47.02
CA GLY A 637 5.39 1.53 47.60
C GLY A 637 5.67 0.02 47.45
N THR A 638 4.84 -0.72 46.70
CA THR A 638 5.01 -2.17 46.50
C THR A 638 5.57 -2.49 45.13
N VAL A 639 6.24 -3.63 45.03
CA VAL A 639 6.76 -4.20 43.78
C VAL A 639 5.82 -5.28 43.27
N THR A 640 5.22 -5.05 42.11
CA THR A 640 4.43 -6.04 41.37
C THR A 640 5.21 -6.60 40.19
N ALA A 641 5.39 -7.92 40.13
CA ALA A 641 6.05 -8.61 39.02
C ALA A 641 5.02 -9.23 38.05
N LEU A 642 5.20 -9.00 36.75
CA LEU A 642 4.47 -9.68 35.67
C LEU A 642 5.30 -10.86 35.15
N VAL A 643 4.75 -12.06 35.22
CA VAL A 643 5.38 -13.31 34.74
C VAL A 643 4.44 -14.08 33.83
N GLY A 644 4.97 -14.98 33.00
CA GLY A 644 4.19 -15.76 32.04
C GLY A 644 4.97 -16.15 30.79
N PRO A 645 4.47 -17.07 29.96
CA PRO A 645 5.13 -17.49 28.72
C PRO A 645 5.29 -16.33 27.72
N SER A 646 6.13 -16.51 26.71
CA SER A 646 6.22 -15.54 25.60
C SER A 646 4.85 -15.41 24.92
N GLY A 647 4.47 -14.18 24.56
CA GLY A 647 3.15 -13.90 23.98
C GLY A 647 1.99 -13.82 24.99
N SER A 648 2.23 -13.94 26.30
CA SER A 648 1.16 -13.86 27.31
C SER A 648 0.59 -12.45 27.54
N GLY A 649 1.18 -11.41 26.94
CA GLY A 649 0.73 -10.02 27.06
C GLY A 649 1.47 -9.13 28.07
N LYS A 650 2.49 -9.63 28.80
CA LYS A 650 3.25 -8.85 29.82
C LYS A 650 3.70 -7.46 29.35
N SER A 651 4.47 -7.40 28.27
CA SER A 651 5.00 -6.14 27.73
C SER A 651 3.88 -5.25 27.20
N THR A 652 2.78 -5.83 26.71
CA THR A 652 1.61 -5.06 26.26
C THR A 652 0.89 -4.43 27.45
N LEU A 653 0.67 -5.16 28.54
CA LEU A 653 0.02 -4.62 29.75
C LEU A 653 0.83 -3.48 30.39
N ALA A 654 2.16 -3.62 30.43
CA ALA A 654 3.05 -2.55 30.88
C ALA A 654 3.03 -1.33 29.93
N ALA A 655 3.04 -1.56 28.62
CA ALA A 655 2.94 -0.50 27.62
C ALA A 655 1.61 0.27 27.71
N LEU A 656 0.50 -0.40 28.05
CA LEU A 656 -0.80 0.24 28.29
C LEU A 656 -0.76 1.16 29.52
N LEU A 657 -0.08 0.78 30.61
CA LEU A 657 0.12 1.65 31.77
C LEU A 657 0.93 2.91 31.42
N ALA A 658 1.93 2.78 30.55
CA ALA A 658 2.69 3.91 30.01
C ALA A 658 1.93 4.69 28.92
N ARG A 659 0.68 4.30 28.63
CA ARG A 659 -0.18 4.84 27.55
C ARG A 659 0.50 4.86 26.18
N PHE A 660 1.31 3.84 25.88
CA PHE A 660 1.87 3.66 24.53
C PHE A 660 0.78 3.31 23.52
N HIS A 661 -0.34 2.79 24.01
CA HIS A 661 -1.63 2.63 23.35
C HIS A 661 -2.75 2.96 24.33
N ASP A 662 -3.90 3.42 23.83
CA ASP A 662 -5.12 3.46 24.63
C ASP A 662 -5.78 2.07 24.66
N VAL A 663 -6.46 1.77 25.76
CA VAL A 663 -7.22 0.52 25.93
C VAL A 663 -8.46 0.49 25.02
N GLU A 664 -8.86 -0.70 24.55
CA GLU A 664 -10.07 -0.87 23.73
C GLU A 664 -11.33 -0.89 24.61
N SER A 665 -11.24 -1.53 25.78
CA SER A 665 -12.26 -1.50 26.83
C SER A 665 -11.62 -1.51 28.22
N GLY A 666 -12.39 -1.09 29.23
CA GLY A 666 -11.92 -0.94 30.60
C GLY A 666 -11.27 0.41 30.90
N VAL A 667 -10.62 0.51 32.06
CA VAL A 667 -9.99 1.73 32.58
C VAL A 667 -8.65 1.39 33.22
N ILE A 668 -7.64 2.24 32.98
CA ILE A 668 -6.40 2.26 33.76
C ILE A 668 -6.34 3.61 34.48
N SER A 669 -6.21 3.60 35.80
CA SER A 669 -6.14 4.81 36.61
C SER A 669 -4.87 4.87 37.47
N VAL A 670 -4.36 6.08 37.66
CA VAL A 670 -3.27 6.41 38.60
C VAL A 670 -3.83 7.39 39.62
N ASP A 671 -3.82 6.99 40.89
CA ASP A 671 -4.46 7.69 42.00
C ASP A 671 -5.95 8.02 41.76
N GLY A 672 -6.66 7.09 41.09
CA GLY A 672 -8.08 7.22 40.77
C GLY A 672 -8.39 8.06 39.53
N GLN A 673 -7.39 8.68 38.90
CA GLN A 673 -7.56 9.43 37.66
C GLN A 673 -7.23 8.55 36.45
N ASP A 674 -8.14 8.44 35.48
CA ASP A 674 -7.92 7.69 34.24
C ASP A 674 -6.75 8.30 33.46
N ILE A 675 -5.79 7.47 33.04
CA ILE A 675 -4.61 7.89 32.27
C ILE A 675 -4.99 8.56 30.92
N ARG A 676 -6.20 8.29 30.40
CA ARG A 676 -6.73 8.92 29.18
C ARG A 676 -7.09 10.40 29.37
N SER A 677 -7.41 10.79 30.60
CA SER A 677 -7.69 12.19 30.97
C SER A 677 -6.43 13.02 31.24
N LEU A 678 -5.26 12.36 31.35
CA LEU A 678 -3.99 13.03 31.60
C LEU A 678 -3.33 13.48 30.30
N SER A 679 -2.72 14.66 30.32
CA SER A 679 -1.74 15.04 29.30
C SER A 679 -0.47 14.18 29.40
N ALA A 680 0.33 14.13 28.34
CA ALA A 680 1.61 13.40 28.34
C ALA A 680 2.54 13.88 29.47
N ASP A 681 2.61 15.20 29.70
CA ASP A 681 3.44 15.78 30.75
C ASP A 681 2.97 15.36 32.16
N GLU A 682 1.65 15.32 32.40
CA GLU A 682 1.10 14.89 33.69
C GLU A 682 1.30 13.39 33.91
N LEU A 683 1.06 12.57 32.88
CA LEU A 683 1.25 11.13 32.95
C LEU A 683 2.71 10.78 33.22
N TYR A 684 3.65 11.32 32.45
CA TYR A 684 5.07 10.96 32.56
C TYR A 684 5.79 11.61 33.75
N ARG A 685 5.17 12.59 34.42
CA ARG A 685 5.56 13.00 35.79
C ARG A 685 5.11 12.01 36.86
N ARG A 686 4.05 11.24 36.62
CA ARG A 686 3.52 10.22 37.54
C ARG A 686 4.10 8.83 37.27
N VAL A 687 4.32 8.49 36.00
CA VAL A 687 4.72 7.16 35.52
C VAL A 687 6.03 7.27 34.76
N GLY A 688 7.11 6.82 35.37
CA GLY A 688 8.41 6.66 34.73
C GLY A 688 8.59 5.24 34.20
N PHE A 689 9.51 5.07 33.25
CA PHE A 689 9.84 3.75 32.72
C PHE A 689 11.32 3.62 32.39
N VAL A 690 11.85 2.41 32.56
CA VAL A 690 13.18 1.99 32.09
C VAL A 690 12.98 0.79 31.18
N LEU A 691 13.17 1.00 29.89
CA LEU A 691 13.01 -0.01 28.86
C LEU A 691 14.28 -0.84 28.70
N GLN A 692 14.14 -2.03 28.10
CA GLN A 692 15.26 -2.93 27.78
C GLN A 692 16.27 -2.26 26.82
N GLU A 693 15.79 -1.58 25.77
CA GLU A 693 16.64 -0.84 24.83
C GLU A 693 16.81 0.62 25.26
N THR A 694 18.06 1.00 25.57
CA THR A 694 18.38 2.32 26.12
C THR A 694 18.56 3.36 25.00
N GLN A 695 17.71 4.39 25.02
CA GLN A 695 17.79 5.52 24.08
C GLN A 695 18.48 6.73 24.72
N LEU A 696 19.57 7.16 24.09
CA LEU A 696 20.32 8.36 24.44
C LEU A 696 20.13 9.37 23.33
N VAL A 697 19.79 10.60 23.69
CA VAL A 697 19.62 11.70 22.75
C VAL A 697 20.99 12.30 22.42
N HIS A 698 21.12 12.88 21.23
CA HIS A 698 22.33 13.61 20.89
C HIS A 698 22.42 14.88 21.75
N GLY A 699 23.39 14.90 22.65
CA GLY A 699 23.57 15.92 23.69
C GLY A 699 24.66 15.49 24.67
N SER A 700 24.98 16.31 25.65
CA SER A 700 25.98 15.94 26.66
C SER A 700 25.46 14.82 27.58
N VAL A 701 26.36 14.20 28.35
CA VAL A 701 25.98 13.28 29.44
C VAL A 701 25.06 13.98 30.44
N ARG A 702 25.38 15.23 30.80
CA ARG A 702 24.54 16.08 31.65
C ARG A 702 23.13 16.22 31.08
N ASP A 703 23.00 16.62 29.81
CA ASP A 703 21.70 16.84 29.16
C ASP A 703 20.88 15.54 29.11
N ASN A 704 21.54 14.41 28.91
CA ASN A 704 20.88 13.12 28.91
C ASN A 704 20.36 12.69 30.28
N ILE A 705 21.06 13.03 31.38
CA ILE A 705 20.59 12.76 32.75
C ILE A 705 19.47 13.73 33.10
N ALA A 706 19.64 15.02 32.81
CA ALA A 706 18.68 16.09 33.06
C ALA A 706 17.49 16.11 32.09
N LEU A 707 17.36 15.12 31.19
CA LEU A 707 16.35 15.16 30.12
C LEU A 707 14.92 15.30 30.63
N ALA A 708 14.59 14.69 31.77
CA ALA A 708 13.27 14.78 32.40
C ALA A 708 13.08 16.05 33.25
N VAL A 709 14.18 16.67 33.69
CA VAL A 709 14.19 17.88 34.53
C VAL A 709 15.29 18.81 34.00
N PRO A 710 15.06 19.52 32.88
CA PRO A 710 16.12 20.28 32.20
C PRO A 710 16.76 21.38 33.07
N ASP A 711 15.98 21.90 34.02
CA ASP A 711 16.41 22.94 34.97
C ASP A 711 17.15 22.37 36.19
N ALA A 712 17.46 21.07 36.22
CA ALA A 712 18.19 20.45 37.32
C ALA A 712 19.59 21.06 37.50
N THR A 713 19.92 21.36 38.76
CA THR A 713 21.25 21.81 39.16
C THR A 713 22.29 20.71 38.95
N ASP A 714 23.55 21.10 38.79
CA ASP A 714 24.69 20.19 38.65
C ASP A 714 24.75 19.21 39.82
N GLU A 715 24.50 19.68 41.04
CA GLU A 715 24.48 18.86 42.23
C GLU A 715 23.42 17.76 42.17
N GLN A 716 22.22 18.07 41.67
CA GLN A 716 21.14 17.08 41.48
C GLN A 716 21.51 16.04 40.41
N VAL A 717 22.10 16.49 39.29
CA VAL A 717 22.59 15.60 38.23
C VAL A 717 23.69 14.67 38.75
N TRP A 718 24.62 15.19 39.56
CA TRP A 718 25.69 14.39 40.15
C TRP A 718 25.18 13.41 41.21
N ALA A 719 24.20 13.82 42.02
CA ALA A 719 23.55 12.94 43.00
C ALA A 719 22.87 11.75 42.30
N ALA A 720 22.04 12.02 41.29
CA ALA A 720 21.39 10.97 40.51
C ALA A 720 22.40 10.02 39.83
N ALA A 721 23.49 10.56 39.28
CA ALA A 721 24.55 9.76 38.68
C ALA A 721 25.32 8.88 39.69
N ARG A 722 25.47 9.35 40.94
CA ARG A 722 26.07 8.55 42.03
C ARG A 722 25.12 7.43 42.45
N GLU A 723 23.84 7.73 42.62
CA GLU A 723 22.84 6.71 42.94
C GLU A 723 22.75 5.64 41.86
N ALA A 724 22.84 6.03 40.59
CA ALA A 724 22.87 5.10 39.46
C ALA A 724 24.24 4.42 39.23
N GLN A 725 25.24 4.65 40.08
CA GLN A 725 26.58 4.04 39.97
C GLN A 725 27.29 4.33 38.64
N ILE A 726 27.12 5.53 38.08
CA ILE A 726 27.75 5.95 36.82
C ILE A 726 28.66 7.18 36.95
N HIS A 727 28.60 7.93 38.05
CA HIS A 727 29.41 9.14 38.30
C HIS A 727 30.91 8.95 38.02
N GLU A 728 31.55 7.95 38.62
CA GLU A 728 32.98 7.66 38.45
C GLU A 728 33.35 7.37 36.99
N ARG A 729 32.44 6.72 36.26
CA ARG A 729 32.65 6.40 34.85
C ARG A 729 32.52 7.65 33.97
N ILE A 730 31.59 8.55 34.31
CA ILE A 730 31.42 9.83 33.62
C ILE A 730 32.66 10.70 33.77
N LEU A 731 33.23 10.79 34.98
CA LEU A 731 34.46 11.56 35.22
C LEU A 731 35.69 11.04 34.46
N ARG A 732 35.67 9.77 34.02
CA ARG A 732 36.72 9.17 33.17
C ARG A 732 36.53 9.43 31.69
N LEU A 733 35.41 10.01 31.27
CA LEU A 733 35.24 10.47 29.88
C LEU A 733 36.10 11.71 29.62
N PRO A 734 36.53 11.95 28.37
CA PRO A 734 37.42 13.06 28.04
C PRO A 734 36.94 14.42 28.55
N ASP A 735 35.64 14.69 28.46
CA ASP A 735 35.01 15.95 28.85
C ASP A 735 34.05 15.78 30.04
N GLY A 736 34.18 14.68 30.80
CA GLY A 736 33.33 14.43 31.96
C GLY A 736 31.83 14.44 31.60
N TYR A 737 31.06 15.26 32.34
CA TYR A 737 29.62 15.45 32.13
C TYR A 737 29.27 16.20 30.82
N ASP A 738 30.20 16.98 30.27
CA ASP A 738 30.01 17.73 29.03
C ASP A 738 30.30 16.87 27.78
N THR A 739 30.75 15.62 27.97
CA THR A 739 30.99 14.67 26.88
C THR A 739 29.71 14.50 26.04
N VAL A 740 29.79 14.88 24.76
CA VAL A 740 28.68 14.75 23.83
C VAL A 740 28.50 13.28 23.43
N LEU A 741 27.34 12.73 23.73
CA LEU A 741 26.96 11.37 23.39
C LEU A 741 26.54 11.30 21.91
N GLY A 742 27.20 10.42 21.15
CA GLY A 742 27.04 10.24 19.72
C GLY A 742 27.87 9.05 19.22
N ALA A 743 28.08 8.93 17.92
CA ALA A 743 28.80 7.79 17.32
C ALA A 743 30.27 7.64 17.82
N ALA A 744 30.86 8.69 18.39
CA ALA A 744 32.25 8.70 18.86
C ALA A 744 32.42 8.42 20.38
N ALA A 745 31.36 8.52 21.19
CA ALA A 745 31.42 8.31 22.64
C ALA A 745 30.93 6.89 22.98
N ALA A 746 31.85 5.93 22.99
CA ALA A 746 31.52 4.54 23.28
C ALA A 746 31.28 4.33 24.80
N LEU A 747 29.99 4.26 25.17
CA LEU A 747 29.55 3.69 26.44
C LEU A 747 29.21 2.21 26.24
N SER A 748 29.55 1.35 27.21
CA SER A 748 29.11 -0.04 27.21
C SER A 748 27.58 -0.13 27.40
N GLY A 749 26.97 -1.29 27.11
CA GLY A 749 25.53 -1.48 27.32
C GLY A 749 25.08 -1.19 28.75
N GLY A 750 25.80 -1.71 29.74
CA GLY A 750 25.53 -1.46 31.17
C GLY A 750 25.79 -0.01 31.61
N GLU A 751 26.73 0.69 30.97
CA GLU A 751 26.96 2.13 31.20
C GLU A 751 25.80 2.98 30.68
N ARG A 752 25.31 2.69 29.46
CA ARG A 752 24.13 3.35 28.89
C ARG A 752 22.90 3.13 29.76
N GLN A 753 22.73 1.92 30.28
CA GLN A 753 21.62 1.57 31.16
C GLN A 753 21.65 2.33 32.48
N ARG A 754 22.81 2.39 33.14
CA ARG A 754 22.96 3.20 34.35
C ARG A 754 22.74 4.68 34.09
N LEU A 755 23.11 5.20 32.93
CA LEU A 755 22.82 6.59 32.55
C LEU A 755 21.31 6.83 32.40
N THR A 756 20.56 5.89 31.81
CA THR A 756 19.09 5.96 31.78
C THR A 756 18.44 5.77 33.16
N ILE A 757 19.05 4.96 34.04
CA ILE A 757 18.61 4.85 35.44
C ILE A 757 18.83 6.18 36.17
N ALA A 758 19.96 6.86 35.98
CA ALA A 758 20.19 8.19 36.55
C ALA A 758 19.11 9.20 36.10
N ARG A 759 18.72 9.16 34.82
CA ARG A 759 17.59 9.95 34.30
C ARG A 759 16.29 9.64 35.03
N ALA A 760 15.98 8.35 35.25
CA ALA A 760 14.77 7.94 35.95
C ALA A 760 14.79 8.32 37.44
N ILE A 761 15.95 8.22 38.11
CA ILE A 761 16.14 8.66 39.49
C ILE A 761 15.87 10.16 39.61
N LEU A 762 16.43 10.96 38.69
CA LEU A 762 16.25 12.41 38.69
C LEU A 762 14.80 12.82 38.38
N ALA A 763 14.10 12.06 37.55
CA ALA A 763 12.68 12.29 37.23
C ALA A 763 11.75 12.05 38.44
N ASP A 764 12.17 11.21 39.39
CA ASP A 764 11.50 10.99 40.68
C ASP A 764 9.99 10.65 40.56
N THR A 765 9.60 9.78 39.63
CA THR A 765 8.19 9.43 39.40
C THR A 765 7.62 8.46 40.47
N PRO A 766 6.39 8.64 40.96
CA PRO A 766 5.78 7.79 41.98
C PRO A 766 5.47 6.35 41.51
N VAL A 767 5.22 6.18 40.21
CA VAL A 767 5.03 4.87 39.56
C VAL A 767 6.21 4.62 38.62
N LEU A 768 6.75 3.41 38.62
CA LEU A 768 7.88 3.02 37.79
C LEU A 768 7.61 1.70 37.08
N ILE A 769 7.85 1.66 35.77
CA ILE A 769 7.80 0.46 34.94
C ILE A 769 9.23 0.02 34.61
N LEU A 770 9.57 -1.24 34.88
CA LEU A 770 10.88 -1.82 34.60
C LEU A 770 10.73 -3.00 33.64
N ASP A 771 11.40 -2.92 32.49
CA ASP A 771 11.55 -4.03 31.56
C ASP A 771 12.98 -4.58 31.61
N GLU A 772 13.11 -5.89 31.78
CA GLU A 772 14.28 -6.61 32.30
C GLU A 772 15.66 -6.02 31.94
N ALA A 773 16.28 -5.38 32.94
CA ALA A 773 17.42 -4.49 32.78
C ALA A 773 18.82 -5.15 32.94
N THR A 774 18.94 -6.48 32.91
CA THR A 774 20.22 -7.17 33.21
C THR A 774 20.72 -8.11 32.11
N ALA A 775 20.03 -8.20 30.96
CA ALA A 775 20.31 -9.24 29.97
C ALA A 775 21.61 -9.08 29.14
N PHE A 776 22.29 -7.93 29.21
CA PHE A 776 23.41 -7.60 28.29
C PHE A 776 24.66 -7.00 28.96
N ALA A 777 24.77 -7.12 30.28
CA ALA A 777 25.90 -6.57 31.02
C ALA A 777 26.96 -7.64 31.27
N ASP A 778 28.24 -7.28 31.19
CA ASP A 778 29.30 -8.06 31.82
C ASP A 778 29.00 -8.22 33.33
N PRO A 779 29.48 -9.28 34.02
CA PRO A 779 29.09 -9.55 35.41
C PRO A 779 29.32 -8.38 36.38
N GLU A 780 30.34 -7.54 36.13
CA GLU A 780 30.62 -6.34 36.92
C GLU A 780 29.57 -5.25 36.65
N SER A 781 29.25 -4.99 35.37
CA SER A 781 28.17 -4.10 34.98
C SER A 781 26.79 -4.58 35.46
N GLU A 782 26.53 -5.89 35.49
CA GLU A 782 25.25 -6.46 35.96
C GLU A 782 25.05 -6.16 37.45
N TYR A 783 26.12 -6.34 38.26
CA TYR A 783 26.09 -5.98 39.67
C TYR A 783 25.81 -4.49 39.90
N LEU A 784 26.49 -3.62 39.16
CA LEU A 784 26.31 -2.16 39.30
C LEU A 784 24.95 -1.68 38.80
N VAL A 785 24.41 -2.29 37.75
CA VAL A 785 23.04 -2.03 37.27
C VAL A 785 22.02 -2.49 38.32
N GLN A 786 22.17 -3.68 38.90
CA GLN A 786 21.26 -4.16 39.95
C GLN A 786 21.29 -3.25 41.18
N GLN A 787 22.47 -2.76 41.58
CA GLN A 787 22.58 -1.81 42.68
C GLN A 787 21.86 -0.49 42.38
N ALA A 788 21.96 0.00 41.14
CA ALA A 788 21.24 1.18 40.68
C ALA A 788 19.72 0.97 40.67
N LEU A 789 19.24 -0.19 40.18
CA LEU A 789 17.82 -0.56 40.19
C LEU A 789 17.26 -0.64 41.62
N ASN A 790 17.99 -1.27 42.55
CA ASN A 790 17.55 -1.37 43.95
C ASN A 790 17.36 0.00 44.62
N ARG A 791 18.12 1.02 44.19
CA ARG A 791 17.94 2.40 44.67
C ARG A 791 16.76 3.07 43.99
N LEU A 792 16.63 2.88 42.67
CA LEU A 792 15.54 3.45 41.88
C LEU A 792 14.15 2.93 42.33
N THR A 793 14.03 1.65 42.70
CA THR A 793 12.75 1.02 43.10
C THR A 793 12.29 1.37 44.51
N LYS A 794 13.14 1.98 45.34
CA LYS A 794 12.82 2.26 46.73
C LYS A 794 11.75 3.35 46.85
N ASP A 795 10.80 3.16 47.77
CA ASP A 795 9.77 4.14 48.14
C ASP A 795 8.82 4.55 46.98
N ARG A 796 8.61 3.65 46.00
CA ARG A 796 7.75 3.86 44.82
C ARG A 796 6.90 2.64 44.51
N THR A 797 5.83 2.83 43.74
CA THR A 797 5.07 1.73 43.15
C THR A 797 5.79 1.22 41.91
N VAL A 798 6.14 -0.07 41.86
CA VAL A 798 6.94 -0.63 40.76
C VAL A 798 6.18 -1.75 40.05
N LEU A 799 6.10 -1.68 38.72
CA LEU A 799 5.68 -2.76 37.85
C LEU A 799 6.91 -3.32 37.12
N VAL A 800 7.29 -4.56 37.39
CA VAL A 800 8.44 -5.23 36.78
C VAL A 800 7.97 -6.30 35.81
N ILE A 801 8.48 -6.28 34.57
CA ILE A 801 8.35 -7.41 33.64
C ILE A 801 9.53 -8.35 33.89
N ALA A 802 9.24 -9.58 34.29
CA ALA A 802 10.28 -10.57 34.58
C ALA A 802 10.32 -11.71 33.56
N HIS A 803 11.47 -11.88 32.93
CA HIS A 803 11.92 -13.05 32.18
C HIS A 803 12.77 -13.99 33.04
N ARG A 804 13.47 -13.46 34.05
CA ARG A 804 14.17 -14.25 35.09
C ARG A 804 13.36 -14.34 36.38
N LEU A 805 12.69 -15.46 36.63
CA LEU A 805 11.85 -15.59 37.83
C LEU A 805 12.62 -15.42 39.16
N HIS A 806 13.93 -15.72 39.21
CA HIS A 806 14.71 -15.60 40.45
C HIS A 806 14.90 -14.15 40.92
N THR A 807 14.74 -13.15 40.04
CA THR A 807 14.89 -11.73 40.39
C THR A 807 13.64 -11.16 41.04
N ILE A 808 12.51 -11.88 41.01
CA ILE A 808 11.20 -11.42 41.51
C ILE A 808 10.69 -12.20 42.72
N THR A 809 11.51 -13.05 43.32
CA THR A 809 11.13 -13.82 44.52
C THR A 809 10.80 -12.93 45.71
N GLY A 810 11.39 -11.73 45.78
CA GLY A 810 11.10 -10.71 46.79
C GLY A 810 10.02 -9.71 46.39
N ALA A 811 9.29 -9.92 45.30
CA ALA A 811 8.19 -9.03 44.93
C ALA A 811 7.02 -9.17 45.90
N ASP A 812 6.43 -8.04 46.31
CA ASP A 812 5.26 -8.03 47.20
C ASP A 812 4.03 -8.67 46.54
N GLN A 813 3.98 -8.66 45.21
CA GLN A 813 2.92 -9.28 44.42
C GLN A 813 3.47 -9.81 43.10
N ILE A 814 3.12 -11.04 42.74
CA ILE A 814 3.43 -11.66 41.44
C ILE A 814 2.10 -11.92 40.73
N VAL A 815 2.03 -11.55 39.46
CA VAL A 815 0.87 -11.74 38.59
C VAL A 815 1.29 -12.60 37.40
N VAL A 816 0.69 -13.76 37.28
CA VAL A 816 0.94 -14.71 36.19
C VAL A 816 -0.07 -14.45 35.07
N LEU A 817 0.43 -14.02 33.91
CA LEU A 817 -0.37 -13.86 32.70
C LEU A 817 -0.28 -15.11 31.82
N ASP A 818 -1.42 -15.59 31.34
CA ASP A 818 -1.51 -16.65 30.33
C ASP A 818 -2.60 -16.29 29.31
N HIS A 819 -2.28 -16.40 28.02
CA HIS A 819 -3.19 -16.02 26.91
C HIS A 819 -3.91 -14.67 27.08
N GLY A 820 -3.23 -13.66 27.65
CA GLY A 820 -3.78 -12.31 27.79
C GLY A 820 -4.66 -12.07 29.01
N ALA A 821 -4.85 -13.08 29.88
CA ALA A 821 -5.62 -12.98 31.13
C ALA A 821 -4.74 -13.30 32.34
N ILE A 822 -5.17 -12.88 33.54
CA ILE A 822 -4.52 -13.24 34.80
C ILE A 822 -4.90 -14.69 35.14
N ALA A 823 -3.90 -15.56 35.20
CA ALA A 823 -4.06 -16.96 35.61
C ALA A 823 -3.92 -17.12 37.12
N GLU A 824 -2.95 -16.44 37.74
CA GLU A 824 -2.67 -16.52 39.18
C GLU A 824 -2.13 -15.20 39.71
N GLN A 825 -2.34 -14.94 41.01
CA GLN A 825 -1.82 -13.77 41.71
C GLN A 825 -1.51 -14.11 43.17
N GLY A 826 -0.34 -13.70 43.66
CA GLY A 826 0.09 -13.96 45.05
C GLY A 826 1.57 -13.65 45.26
N THR A 827 2.09 -13.99 46.43
CA THR A 827 3.53 -13.95 46.72
C THR A 827 4.25 -15.17 46.14
N HIS A 828 5.58 -15.16 46.12
CA HIS A 828 6.39 -16.28 45.64
C HIS A 828 6.01 -17.61 46.29
N ASP A 829 5.95 -17.63 47.63
CA ASP A 829 5.70 -18.85 48.39
C ASP A 829 4.25 -19.34 48.24
N GLU A 830 3.28 -18.42 48.17
CA GLU A 830 1.86 -18.74 47.93
C GLU A 830 1.67 -19.41 46.56
N LEU A 831 2.30 -18.86 45.51
CA LEU A 831 2.17 -19.39 44.16
C LEU A 831 2.91 -20.72 43.97
N LEU A 832 4.01 -20.96 44.68
CA LEU A 832 4.66 -22.27 44.72
C LEU A 832 3.80 -23.31 45.43
N ALA A 833 3.18 -22.95 46.56
CA ALA A 833 2.30 -23.83 47.32
C ALA A 833 1.00 -24.17 46.56
N ALA A 834 0.49 -23.23 45.75
CA ALA A 834 -0.71 -23.44 44.93
C ALA A 834 -0.52 -24.47 43.81
N GLY A 835 0.73 -24.73 43.38
CA GLY A 835 1.05 -25.79 42.43
C GLY A 835 0.56 -25.58 41.00
N GLY A 836 0.18 -24.36 40.62
CA GLY A 836 -0.34 -24.05 39.28
C GLY A 836 0.70 -23.54 38.29
N ARG A 837 0.36 -22.49 37.53
CA ARG A 837 1.11 -22.06 36.34
C ARG A 837 2.49 -21.48 36.70
N TYR A 838 2.57 -20.75 37.80
CA TYR A 838 3.82 -20.20 38.35
C TYR A 838 4.84 -21.29 38.66
N LEU A 839 4.42 -22.36 39.34
CA LEU A 839 5.31 -23.47 39.69
C LEU A 839 5.88 -24.14 38.43
N GLN A 840 5.06 -24.36 37.41
CA GLN A 840 5.53 -24.93 36.14
C GLN A 840 6.60 -24.05 35.48
N LEU A 841 6.41 -22.72 35.47
CA LEU A 841 7.40 -21.78 34.95
C LEU A 841 8.68 -21.78 35.79
N TRP A 842 8.55 -21.84 37.12
CA TRP A 842 9.66 -21.88 38.06
C TRP A 842 10.53 -23.14 37.89
N GLU A 843 9.91 -24.32 37.83
CA GLU A 843 10.62 -25.59 37.64
C GLU A 843 11.30 -25.67 36.28
N THR A 844 10.63 -25.17 35.23
CA THR A 844 11.20 -25.12 33.88
C THR A 844 12.44 -24.23 33.86
N GLY A 845 12.37 -23.06 34.51
CA GLY A 845 13.52 -22.15 34.68
C GLY A 845 14.69 -22.80 35.43
N ARG A 846 14.42 -23.56 36.49
CA ARG A 846 15.46 -24.28 37.26
C ARG A 846 16.16 -25.36 36.42
N ARG A 847 15.43 -26.13 35.61
CA ARG A 847 16.02 -27.16 34.75
C ARG A 847 16.91 -26.55 33.67
N ALA A 848 16.53 -25.40 33.11
CA ALA A 848 17.34 -24.68 32.13
C ALA A 848 18.66 -24.16 32.73
N VAL A 849 18.63 -23.62 33.95
CA VAL A 849 19.85 -23.16 34.67
C VAL A 849 20.77 -24.33 35.03
N ALA A 850 20.21 -25.48 35.43
CA ALA A 850 20.99 -26.68 35.73
C ALA A 850 21.68 -27.27 34.49
N ALA A 851 20.99 -27.34 33.34
CA ALA A 851 21.56 -27.82 32.08
C ALA A 851 22.65 -26.88 31.52
N GLY A 852 22.49 -25.56 31.70
CA GLY A 852 23.51 -24.58 31.31
C GLY A 852 24.80 -24.70 32.13
N ALA A 853 24.69 -24.98 33.44
CA ALA A 853 25.84 -25.17 34.31
C ALA A 853 26.62 -26.47 34.03
N GLU A 854 25.94 -27.53 33.58
CA GLU A 854 26.60 -28.78 33.14
C GLU A 854 27.30 -28.65 31.78
N ALA A 855 26.81 -27.81 30.87
CA ALA A 855 27.44 -27.58 29.55
C ALA A 855 28.71 -26.71 29.61
N THR A 856 28.92 -25.97 30.70
CA THR A 856 30.14 -25.16 30.97
C THR A 856 31.19 -25.84 31.85
N ARG A 857 30.96 -27.10 32.24
CA ARG A 857 32.00 -27.99 32.79
C ARG A 857 32.52 -28.92 31.71
#